data_AF-W9K9B5-F1
#
_entry.id   AF-W9K9B5-F1
#
_cell.length_a   1.000
_cell.length_b   1.000
_cell.length_c   1.000
_cell.angle_alpha   90.00
_cell.angle_beta   90.00
_cell.angle_gamma   90.00
#
_symmetry.space_group_name_H-M   'P 1'
#
loop_
_entity.id
_entity.type
_entity.pdbx_description
1 polymer ?
#
loop_
_entity_poly.entity_id
_entity_poly.type
_entity_poly.pdbx_seq_one_letter_code
_entity_poly.pdbx_strand_id
1 'polypeptide(L)'
;MDLVTDALYLFDHRLCLRYEVPNIEFAAVKGGKAIRSRERRLYLVDPDVKPGLIAKYQNTAQSPLVVLSDKYEAALCKGRPREDADSFRRWLLGSTYREFSTVPALLYNNELSAEWHFLRSHDVMDLLQAIRLQWKKKTILSPRIIKAAAELQVLGSDGYWRPLGRLAIPTTELKQKCPHLDFVSLPNPEYNWDFLSILGVLTTRNTTAILRELQKLAQLQVDEVDKSAIKEIYETLNASMRSEWKEIKTAFLEESLVFVEKPKPKWLSHLSCVWDGPGALKQVTKLRYRYPVCRQLFISILCVKQASTGDIVEELCSVSDEGDMATQRFSELFFLLGRYRRDHEELSRDQVRRIREAAVFPIVVEGGNSDEQPNITLQSICEGDWYVPDQILLEQAFRSRVAMLSMPVKGAESLRALFEDLDCEKRFLSCAVEQTTEPRGTCIRDLRREGDLMTRLDYIALATDQPALVEDITVQMWSVSSILAKSRLGDIEISDEDKLITIRDDGEVKNIYIREDIAMAEQFQVDLELLKYFSSLLDLGAEHTQLVTLLLKEPIAQLSVILERYNIEIPDNLDNGDTGNQESDGEDQESNYEDKAMTIIHPTTDYSVNDSDREEMMESGNESWLIDLARELGNLRISPAAGGNDETFTTPESSPRLIQRHEVTPSHNSRSQGIVQGPAVFHADETPVAKTPRSTAQFGAILD
;
A
#
# COMPACT_ATOMS: atom_id res chain seq x y z
N MET A 1 -8.08 84.83 -26.21
CA MET A 1 -7.32 83.67 -26.68
C MET A 1 -8.31 82.55 -26.91
N ASP A 2 -8.27 81.95 -28.09
CA ASP A 2 -9.14 80.85 -28.48
C ASP A 2 -8.30 79.58 -28.48
N LEU A 3 -8.52 78.72 -27.48
CA LEU A 3 -7.75 77.50 -27.27
C LEU A 3 -7.80 76.55 -28.49
N VAL A 4 -8.78 76.72 -29.39
CA VAL A 4 -8.82 76.00 -30.68
C VAL A 4 -7.73 76.55 -31.60
N THR A 5 -7.78 77.85 -31.92
CA THR A 5 -6.78 78.53 -32.75
C THR A 5 -5.36 78.39 -32.18
N ASP A 6 -5.20 78.54 -30.87
CA ASP A 6 -3.88 78.52 -30.21
C ASP A 6 -3.18 77.15 -30.38
N ALA A 7 -3.89 76.03 -30.20
CA ALA A 7 -3.29 74.70 -30.37
C ALA A 7 -3.11 74.29 -31.86
N LEU A 8 -3.96 74.79 -32.77
CA LEU A 8 -3.78 74.57 -34.21
C LEU A 8 -2.58 75.35 -34.75
N TYR A 9 -2.34 76.58 -34.28
CA TYR A 9 -1.12 77.32 -34.59
C TYR A 9 0.14 76.56 -34.13
N LEU A 10 0.12 75.98 -32.92
CA LEU A 10 1.23 75.15 -32.41
C LEU A 10 1.40 73.84 -33.22
N PHE A 11 0.31 73.23 -33.69
CA PHE A 11 0.38 72.07 -34.59
C PHE A 11 1.03 72.43 -35.93
N ASP A 12 0.68 73.58 -36.54
CA ASP A 12 1.34 74.03 -37.78
C ASP A 12 2.84 74.25 -37.56
N HIS A 13 3.23 74.82 -36.42
CA HIS A 13 4.62 75.09 -36.05
C HIS A 13 5.30 73.91 -35.30
N ARG A 14 4.74 72.69 -35.35
CA ARG A 14 5.24 71.50 -34.64
C ARG A 14 6.71 71.17 -34.91
N LEU A 15 7.24 71.54 -36.08
CA LEU A 15 8.67 71.44 -36.41
C LEU A 15 9.56 72.19 -35.41
N CYS A 16 9.19 73.44 -35.07
CA CYS A 16 9.90 74.26 -34.09
C CYS A 16 9.80 73.69 -32.66
N LEU A 17 8.74 72.91 -32.40
CA LEU A 17 8.46 72.24 -31.12
C LEU A 17 9.05 70.82 -31.05
N ARG A 18 9.87 70.40 -32.04
CA ARG A 18 10.41 69.03 -32.17
C ARG A 18 9.32 67.94 -32.16
N TYR A 19 8.15 68.25 -32.72
CA TYR A 19 6.93 67.43 -32.74
C TYR A 19 6.29 67.17 -31.35
N GLU A 20 6.72 67.82 -30.28
CA GLU A 20 6.10 67.69 -28.97
C GLU A 20 4.85 68.59 -28.82
N VAL A 21 3.96 68.25 -27.88
CA VAL A 21 2.76 69.05 -27.54
C VAL A 21 3.06 69.94 -26.33
N PRO A 22 3.00 71.28 -26.45
CA PRO A 22 3.24 72.17 -25.31
C PRO A 22 2.22 72.02 -24.18
N ASN A 23 2.65 72.34 -22.95
CA ASN A 23 1.81 72.31 -21.74
C ASN A 23 0.86 73.51 -21.67
N ILE A 24 -0.14 73.54 -22.56
CA ILE A 24 -1.20 74.55 -22.64
C ILE A 24 -2.56 74.01 -22.16
N GLU A 25 -3.53 74.90 -21.97
CA GLU A 25 -4.93 74.50 -21.82
C GLU A 25 -5.56 74.14 -23.17
N PHE A 26 -6.36 73.08 -23.21
CA PHE A 26 -7.16 72.69 -24.37
C PHE A 26 -8.65 72.86 -24.06
N ALA A 27 -9.44 73.11 -25.12
CA ALA A 27 -10.89 73.03 -25.04
C ALA A 27 -11.33 71.55 -24.97
N ALA A 28 -12.03 71.18 -23.91
CA ALA A 28 -12.42 69.80 -23.64
C ALA A 28 -13.88 69.70 -23.20
N VAL A 29 -14.40 68.48 -23.14
CA VAL A 29 -15.75 68.13 -22.68
C VAL A 29 -15.61 67.17 -21.50
N LYS A 30 -16.33 67.44 -20.41
CA LYS A 30 -16.44 66.54 -19.24
C LYS A 30 -17.91 66.45 -18.85
N GLY A 31 -18.49 65.26 -18.92
CA GLY A 31 -19.92 65.04 -18.67
C GLY A 31 -20.83 65.92 -19.54
N GLY A 32 -20.51 66.03 -20.83
CA GLY A 32 -21.25 66.85 -21.81
C GLY A 32 -21.08 68.37 -21.67
N LYS A 33 -20.33 68.86 -20.69
CA LYS A 33 -20.07 70.30 -20.49
C LYS A 33 -18.70 70.68 -21.06
N ALA A 34 -18.66 71.76 -21.82
CA ALA A 34 -17.41 72.34 -22.31
C ALA A 34 -16.61 72.98 -21.16
N ILE A 35 -15.34 72.62 -21.05
CA ILE A 35 -14.39 73.10 -20.03
C ILE A 35 -13.05 73.49 -20.68
N ARG A 36 -12.24 74.25 -19.94
CA ARG A 36 -10.80 74.41 -20.25
C ARG A 36 -10.04 73.40 -19.40
N SER A 37 -9.20 72.58 -20.02
CA SER A 37 -8.48 71.52 -19.31
C SER A 37 -6.97 71.66 -19.40
N ARG A 38 -6.34 71.77 -18.22
CA ARG A 38 -4.91 71.54 -18.00
C ARG A 38 -4.64 70.17 -17.36
N GLU A 39 -5.62 69.24 -17.37
CA GLU A 39 -5.41 67.88 -16.85
C GLU A 39 -4.33 67.14 -17.65
N ARG A 40 -3.48 66.37 -16.96
CA ARG A 40 -2.34 65.66 -17.55
C ARG A 40 -2.75 64.60 -18.59
N ARG A 41 -3.99 64.11 -18.50
CA ARG A 41 -4.56 63.09 -19.37
C ARG A 41 -5.75 63.67 -20.12
N LEU A 42 -5.83 63.41 -21.43
CA LEU A 42 -6.93 63.84 -22.30
C LEU A 42 -7.29 62.72 -23.27
N TYR A 43 -8.59 62.55 -23.48
CA TYR A 43 -9.11 61.50 -24.35
C TYR A 43 -9.49 62.04 -25.73
N LEU A 44 -9.29 61.25 -26.78
CA LEU A 44 -9.73 61.57 -28.13
C LEU A 44 -10.82 60.57 -28.56
N VAL A 45 -11.82 61.05 -29.30
CA VAL A 45 -12.75 60.18 -30.02
C VAL A 45 -12.07 59.68 -31.27
N ASP A 46 -11.70 58.41 -31.26
CA ASP A 46 -11.14 57.70 -32.41
C ASP A 46 -12.25 56.84 -33.05
N PRO A 47 -12.61 57.08 -34.32
CA PRO A 47 -13.67 56.32 -34.98
C PRO A 47 -13.28 54.87 -35.27
N ASP A 48 -11.99 54.54 -35.34
CA ASP A 48 -11.49 53.22 -35.75
C ASP A 48 -11.34 52.28 -34.54
N VAL A 49 -11.24 52.83 -33.31
CA VAL A 49 -11.25 52.07 -32.07
C VAL A 49 -12.66 51.53 -31.76
N LYS A 50 -12.84 50.19 -31.86
CA LYS A 50 -14.10 49.50 -31.54
C LYS A 50 -13.99 48.55 -30.33
N PRO A 51 -14.88 48.67 -29.32
CA PRO A 51 -15.94 49.68 -29.18
C PRO A 51 -15.39 51.06 -28.81
N GLY A 52 -16.10 52.12 -29.26
CA GLY A 52 -15.72 53.52 -29.05
C GLY A 52 -16.07 54.03 -27.65
N LEU A 53 -15.45 53.46 -26.61
CA LEU A 53 -15.79 53.71 -25.19
C LEU A 53 -15.75 55.20 -24.82
N ILE A 54 -14.78 55.96 -25.37
CA ILE A 54 -14.66 57.40 -25.15
C ILE A 54 -15.90 58.14 -25.67
N ALA A 55 -16.38 57.79 -26.87
CA ALA A 55 -17.57 58.39 -27.47
C ALA A 55 -18.87 57.99 -26.74
N LYS A 56 -18.95 56.76 -26.21
CA LYS A 56 -20.11 56.28 -25.41
C LYS A 56 -20.28 57.11 -24.13
N TYR A 57 -19.19 57.46 -23.46
CA TYR A 57 -19.22 58.06 -22.11
C TYR A 57 -18.83 59.56 -22.03
N GLN A 58 -18.47 60.24 -23.13
CA GLN A 58 -18.11 61.68 -23.12
C GLN A 58 -19.20 62.60 -22.55
N ASN A 59 -20.48 62.21 -22.73
CA ASN A 59 -21.65 62.97 -22.31
C ASN A 59 -22.24 62.50 -20.97
N THR A 60 -21.72 61.42 -20.38
CA THR A 60 -22.22 60.87 -19.11
C THR A 60 -21.72 61.73 -17.94
N ALA A 61 -22.64 62.33 -17.16
CA ALA A 61 -22.30 63.31 -16.13
C ALA A 61 -21.37 62.78 -15.02
N GLN A 62 -21.38 61.48 -14.74
CA GLN A 62 -20.49 60.82 -13.75
C GLN A 62 -19.17 60.33 -14.36
N SER A 63 -18.96 60.51 -15.67
CA SER A 63 -17.76 60.04 -16.37
C SER A 63 -16.51 60.81 -15.93
N PRO A 64 -15.43 60.14 -15.52
CA PRO A 64 -14.14 60.77 -15.26
C PRO A 64 -13.43 61.22 -16.54
N LEU A 65 -13.87 60.75 -17.71
CA LEU A 65 -13.22 61.02 -19.00
C LEU A 65 -13.32 62.51 -19.37
N VAL A 66 -12.16 63.15 -19.54
CA VAL A 66 -12.07 64.48 -20.17
C VAL A 66 -11.69 64.30 -21.63
N VAL A 67 -12.63 64.60 -22.52
CA VAL A 67 -12.53 64.35 -23.95
C VAL A 67 -12.20 65.64 -24.69
N LEU A 68 -11.28 65.60 -25.64
CA LEU A 68 -10.92 66.75 -26.47
C LEU A 68 -12.13 67.22 -27.31
N SER A 69 -12.33 68.54 -27.45
CA SER A 69 -13.48 69.06 -28.20
C SER A 69 -13.36 68.74 -29.70
N ASP A 70 -14.42 68.16 -30.24
CA ASP A 70 -14.81 68.14 -31.66
C ASP A 70 -14.40 69.39 -32.48
N LYS A 71 -14.45 70.58 -31.88
CA LYS A 71 -14.06 71.87 -32.49
C LYS A 71 -12.66 71.87 -33.11
N TYR A 72 -11.69 71.11 -32.59
CA TYR A 72 -10.36 71.01 -33.20
C TYR A 72 -10.43 70.36 -34.58
N GLU A 73 -11.15 69.25 -34.70
CA GLU A 73 -11.32 68.54 -35.98
C GLU A 73 -12.26 69.31 -36.93
N ALA A 74 -13.33 69.92 -36.40
CA ALA A 74 -14.22 70.77 -37.19
C ALA A 74 -13.50 72.00 -37.76
N ALA A 75 -12.54 72.58 -37.03
CA ALA A 75 -11.72 73.68 -37.51
C ALA A 75 -10.67 73.23 -38.55
N LEU A 76 -10.04 72.06 -38.38
CA LEU A 76 -9.12 71.49 -39.38
C LEU A 76 -9.85 71.13 -40.68
N CYS A 77 -10.98 70.42 -40.60
CA CYS A 77 -11.79 70.06 -41.77
C CYS A 77 -12.38 71.28 -42.51
N LYS A 78 -12.43 72.46 -41.88
CA LYS A 78 -12.89 73.71 -42.50
C LYS A 78 -11.78 74.38 -43.34
N GLY A 79 -11.38 73.69 -44.41
CA GLY A 79 -10.46 74.24 -45.44
C GLY A 79 -9.11 73.54 -45.58
N ARG A 80 -8.91 72.37 -44.95
CA ARG A 80 -7.70 71.55 -45.11
C ARG A 80 -8.05 70.11 -45.53
N PRO A 81 -7.10 69.32 -46.07
CA PRO A 81 -7.29 67.90 -46.32
C PRO A 81 -7.63 67.12 -45.04
N ARG A 82 -8.40 66.03 -45.17
CA ARG A 82 -8.73 65.13 -44.05
C ARG A 82 -7.49 64.56 -43.35
N GLU A 83 -6.40 64.39 -44.10
CA GLU A 83 -5.10 63.92 -43.63
C GLU A 83 -4.46 64.82 -42.56
N ASP A 84 -4.80 66.12 -42.50
CA ASP A 84 -4.34 67.03 -41.45
C ASP A 84 -5.00 66.71 -40.10
N ALA A 85 -6.27 66.27 -40.07
CA ALA A 85 -6.93 65.83 -38.85
C ALA A 85 -6.30 64.54 -38.30
N ASP A 86 -5.94 63.60 -39.18
CA ASP A 86 -5.21 62.39 -38.77
C ASP A 86 -3.79 62.72 -38.32
N SER A 87 -3.12 63.68 -38.96
CA SER A 87 -1.79 64.14 -38.57
C SER A 87 -1.81 64.89 -37.23
N PHE A 88 -2.88 65.63 -36.95
CA PHE A 88 -3.13 66.25 -35.64
C PHE A 88 -3.37 65.18 -34.55
N ARG A 89 -4.21 64.16 -34.82
CA ARG A 89 -4.39 63.01 -33.92
C ARG A 89 -3.07 62.29 -33.63
N ARG A 90 -2.25 62.01 -34.65
CA ARG A 90 -0.92 61.39 -34.49
C ARG A 90 0.04 62.26 -33.68
N TRP A 91 0.04 63.58 -33.89
CA TRP A 91 0.85 64.53 -33.11
C TRP A 91 0.46 64.52 -31.62
N LEU A 92 -0.84 64.61 -31.31
CA LEU A 92 -1.31 64.55 -29.92
C LEU A 92 -0.97 63.20 -29.26
N LEU A 93 -1.24 62.07 -29.94
CA LEU A 93 -0.92 60.73 -29.43
C LEU A 93 0.59 60.43 -29.34
N GLY A 94 1.44 61.26 -29.95
CA GLY A 94 2.90 61.19 -29.88
C GLY A 94 3.54 62.01 -28.75
N SER A 95 2.76 62.79 -27.98
CA SER A 95 3.28 63.62 -26.89
C SER A 95 3.98 62.79 -25.81
N THR A 96 5.16 63.23 -25.39
CA THR A 96 5.90 62.62 -24.27
C THR A 96 5.55 63.25 -22.92
N TYR A 97 5.14 64.53 -22.89
CA TYR A 97 4.82 65.23 -21.65
C TYR A 97 3.35 65.08 -21.21
N ARG A 98 2.42 64.74 -22.14
CA ARG A 98 0.98 64.67 -21.85
C ARG A 98 0.33 63.38 -22.34
N GLU A 99 -0.52 62.79 -21.49
CA GLU A 99 -1.14 61.49 -21.74
C GLU A 99 -2.40 61.62 -22.61
N PHE A 100 -2.21 61.73 -23.93
CA PHE A 100 -3.30 61.61 -24.88
C PHE A 100 -3.65 60.14 -25.15
N SER A 101 -4.93 59.77 -25.13
CA SER A 101 -5.36 58.38 -25.34
C SER A 101 -6.71 58.24 -26.05
N THR A 102 -6.87 57.17 -26.82
CA THR A 102 -8.13 56.76 -27.48
C THR A 102 -8.87 55.64 -26.72
N VAL A 103 -8.28 55.16 -25.62
CA VAL A 103 -8.77 54.05 -24.78
C VAL A 103 -8.71 54.48 -23.31
N PRO A 104 -9.74 54.21 -22.47
CA PRO A 104 -9.72 54.50 -21.04
C PRO A 104 -8.44 53.99 -20.35
N ALA A 105 -7.77 54.86 -19.59
CA ALA A 105 -6.52 54.53 -18.92
C ALA A 105 -6.80 54.00 -17.50
N LEU A 106 -6.96 52.68 -17.41
CA LEU A 106 -7.30 51.88 -16.22
C LEU A 106 -6.31 51.98 -15.03
N LEU A 107 -5.17 52.66 -15.18
CA LEU A 107 -4.22 52.93 -14.11
C LEU A 107 -3.79 54.40 -14.08
N TYR A 108 -3.49 54.88 -12.88
CA TYR A 108 -2.87 56.17 -12.61
C TYR A 108 -1.94 56.03 -11.39
N ASN A 109 -0.69 56.49 -11.48
CA ASN A 109 0.33 56.33 -10.43
C ASN A 109 0.45 54.87 -9.87
N ASN A 110 0.33 53.87 -10.75
CA ASN A 110 0.26 52.43 -10.43
C ASN A 110 -1.01 51.98 -9.66
N GLU A 111 -1.96 52.86 -9.36
CA GLU A 111 -3.24 52.54 -8.72
C GLU A 111 -4.38 52.44 -9.74
N LEU A 112 -5.46 51.73 -9.37
CA LEU A 112 -6.67 51.61 -10.18
C LEU A 112 -7.29 53.00 -10.36
N SER A 113 -7.54 53.38 -11.61
CA SER A 113 -7.91 54.75 -11.93
C SER A 113 -9.40 55.06 -11.72
N ALA A 114 -9.76 56.34 -11.75
CA ALA A 114 -11.17 56.74 -11.73
C ALA A 114 -11.95 56.10 -12.89
N GLU A 115 -11.33 55.93 -14.05
CA GLU A 115 -11.87 55.24 -15.22
C GLU A 115 -12.15 53.75 -14.94
N TRP A 116 -11.27 53.06 -14.21
CA TRP A 116 -11.52 51.69 -13.74
C TRP A 116 -12.75 51.62 -12.82
N HIS A 117 -12.79 52.49 -11.81
CA HIS A 117 -13.88 52.50 -10.82
C HIS A 117 -15.23 52.90 -11.43
N PHE A 118 -15.24 53.83 -12.39
CA PHE A 118 -16.42 54.22 -13.16
C PHE A 118 -16.95 53.06 -14.02
N LEU A 119 -16.10 52.45 -14.85
CA LEU A 119 -16.54 51.35 -15.72
C LEU A 119 -16.98 50.13 -14.88
N ARG A 120 -16.29 49.81 -13.78
CA ARG A 120 -16.68 48.73 -12.85
C ARG A 120 -18.08 48.92 -12.26
N SER A 121 -18.52 50.16 -12.01
CA SER A 121 -19.84 50.44 -11.42
C SER A 121 -20.95 50.64 -12.44
N HIS A 122 -20.62 51.01 -13.69
CA HIS A 122 -21.59 51.30 -14.74
C HIS A 122 -21.81 50.12 -15.70
N ASP A 123 -20.74 49.47 -16.16
CA ASP A 123 -20.78 48.46 -17.22
C ASP A 123 -19.47 47.63 -17.20
N VAL A 124 -19.53 46.47 -16.54
CA VAL A 124 -18.37 45.57 -16.40
C VAL A 124 -17.93 44.99 -17.75
N MET A 125 -18.83 44.93 -18.74
CA MET A 125 -18.46 44.46 -20.09
C MET A 125 -17.66 45.52 -20.85
N ASP A 126 -18.01 46.79 -20.72
CA ASP A 126 -17.18 47.89 -21.23
C ASP A 126 -15.84 48.01 -20.50
N LEU A 127 -15.76 47.66 -19.21
CA LEU A 127 -14.47 47.51 -18.51
C LEU A 127 -13.62 46.41 -19.16
N LEU A 128 -14.20 45.24 -19.46
CA LEU A 128 -13.50 44.14 -20.14
C LEU A 128 -13.09 44.51 -21.57
N GLN A 129 -13.90 45.32 -22.27
CA GLN A 129 -13.53 45.90 -23.56
C GLN A 129 -12.37 46.91 -23.43
N ALA A 130 -12.32 47.73 -22.37
CA ALA A 130 -11.19 48.62 -22.09
C ALA A 130 -9.91 47.81 -21.82
N ILE A 131 -9.99 46.72 -21.05
CA ILE A 131 -8.86 45.82 -20.78
C ILE A 131 -8.38 45.17 -22.10
N ARG A 132 -9.28 44.67 -22.95
CA ARG A 132 -8.97 44.11 -24.28
C ARG A 132 -8.25 45.11 -25.18
N LEU A 133 -8.72 46.36 -25.20
CA LEU A 133 -8.11 47.44 -25.97
C LEU A 133 -6.73 47.86 -25.42
N GLN A 134 -6.54 47.83 -24.09
CA GLN A 134 -5.21 48.02 -23.50
C GLN A 134 -4.26 46.88 -23.86
N TRP A 135 -4.69 45.62 -23.76
CA TRP A 135 -3.90 44.44 -24.15
C TRP A 135 -3.45 44.50 -25.61
N LYS A 136 -4.33 44.91 -26.53
CA LYS A 136 -3.97 45.12 -27.95
C LYS A 136 -2.93 46.22 -28.18
N LYS A 137 -2.89 47.26 -27.32
CA LYS A 137 -1.91 48.37 -27.41
C LYS A 137 -0.62 48.09 -26.64
N LYS A 138 -0.67 47.23 -25.61
CA LYS A 138 0.43 46.83 -24.74
C LYS A 138 0.27 45.35 -24.40
N THR A 139 1.08 44.50 -25.02
CA THR A 139 1.08 43.02 -24.90
C THR A 139 1.46 42.49 -23.51
N ILE A 140 1.42 43.33 -22.48
CA ILE A 140 1.63 43.02 -21.06
C ILE A 140 0.67 43.91 -20.25
N LEU A 141 -0.33 43.31 -19.59
CA LEU A 141 -1.15 44.01 -18.58
C LEU A 141 -0.37 44.13 -17.27
N SER A 142 -0.67 45.17 -16.50
CA SER A 142 -0.13 45.31 -15.13
C SER A 142 -0.69 44.22 -14.21
N PRO A 143 0.12 43.62 -13.31
CA PRO A 143 -0.37 42.67 -12.30
C PRO A 143 -1.53 43.19 -11.45
N ARG A 144 -1.60 44.51 -11.20
CA ARG A 144 -2.72 45.14 -10.48
C ARG A 144 -4.03 45.13 -11.30
N ILE A 145 -3.96 45.29 -12.63
CA ILE A 145 -5.11 45.09 -13.52
C ILE A 145 -5.50 43.61 -13.53
N ILE A 146 -4.52 42.70 -13.71
CA ILE A 146 -4.78 41.26 -13.82
C ILE A 146 -5.54 40.74 -12.59
N LYS A 147 -5.04 41.01 -11.38
CA LYS A 147 -5.70 40.60 -10.13
C LYS A 147 -7.10 41.23 -10.01
N ALA A 148 -7.21 42.55 -10.18
CA ALA A 148 -8.49 43.25 -10.01
C ALA A 148 -9.54 42.84 -11.06
N ALA A 149 -9.10 42.40 -12.25
CA ALA A 149 -9.98 41.91 -13.32
C ALA A 149 -10.46 40.48 -13.07
N ALA A 150 -9.59 39.58 -12.57
CA ALA A 150 -9.97 38.22 -12.18
C ALA A 150 -11.04 38.20 -11.07
N GLU A 151 -11.00 39.20 -10.17
CA GLU A 151 -11.95 39.39 -9.07
C GLU A 151 -13.28 40.08 -9.47
N LEU A 152 -13.41 40.57 -10.71
CA LEU A 152 -14.65 41.20 -11.19
C LEU A 152 -15.82 40.21 -11.16
N GLN A 153 -16.93 40.61 -10.55
CA GLN A 153 -18.17 39.85 -10.65
C GLN A 153 -18.78 40.05 -12.04
N VAL A 154 -19.06 38.96 -12.74
CA VAL A 154 -19.74 38.93 -14.04
C VAL A 154 -20.83 37.88 -14.03
N LEU A 155 -21.79 38.01 -14.96
CA LEU A 155 -22.91 37.09 -15.10
C LEU A 155 -22.47 35.80 -15.82
N GLY A 156 -22.71 34.65 -15.21
CA GLY A 156 -22.58 33.35 -15.87
C GLY A 156 -23.67 33.11 -16.92
N SER A 157 -23.46 32.14 -17.81
CA SER A 157 -24.49 31.68 -18.76
C SER A 157 -25.71 31.04 -18.08
N ASP A 158 -25.58 30.68 -16.81
CA ASP A 158 -26.62 30.18 -15.90
C ASP A 158 -27.33 31.28 -15.10
N GLY A 159 -26.96 32.56 -15.30
CA GLY A 159 -27.57 33.72 -14.63
C GLY A 159 -27.01 34.03 -13.24
N TYR A 160 -26.03 33.29 -12.73
CA TYR A 160 -25.42 33.57 -11.41
C TYR A 160 -24.16 34.43 -11.54
N TRP A 161 -23.99 35.37 -10.60
CA TRP A 161 -22.80 36.24 -10.54
C TRP A 161 -21.63 35.50 -9.88
N ARG A 162 -20.47 35.49 -10.55
CA ARG A 162 -19.23 34.86 -10.06
C ARG A 162 -17.99 35.72 -10.41
N PRO A 163 -16.85 35.55 -9.71
CA PRO A 163 -15.58 36.13 -10.12
C PRO A 163 -15.16 35.62 -11.50
N LEU A 164 -14.82 36.54 -12.41
CA LEU A 164 -14.44 36.26 -13.79
C LEU A 164 -13.38 35.15 -13.91
N GLY A 165 -12.31 35.23 -13.10
CA GLY A 165 -11.20 34.25 -13.11
C GLY A 165 -11.56 32.83 -12.62
N ARG A 166 -12.83 32.57 -12.29
CA ARG A 166 -13.35 31.21 -12.02
C ARG A 166 -14.14 30.63 -13.19
N LEU A 167 -14.48 31.42 -14.20
CA LEU A 167 -15.36 31.03 -15.30
C LEU A 167 -14.59 30.45 -16.49
N ALA A 168 -15.34 29.87 -17.44
CA ALA A 168 -14.88 29.37 -18.73
C ALA A 168 -15.49 30.14 -19.91
N ILE A 169 -14.76 30.31 -21.00
CA ILE A 169 -15.32 30.83 -22.26
C ILE A 169 -16.20 29.74 -22.90
N PRO A 170 -17.41 30.06 -23.38
CA PRO A 170 -18.36 29.09 -23.95
C PRO A 170 -17.98 28.59 -25.36
N THR A 171 -16.73 28.15 -25.55
CA THR A 171 -16.19 27.56 -26.80
C THR A 171 -16.79 26.19 -27.09
N THR A 172 -16.74 25.74 -28.34
CA THR A 172 -17.27 24.42 -28.75
C THR A 172 -16.54 23.27 -28.05
N GLU A 173 -15.21 23.35 -27.94
CA GLU A 173 -14.40 22.33 -27.25
C GLU A 173 -14.81 22.21 -25.78
N LEU A 174 -14.81 23.32 -25.03
CA LEU A 174 -15.13 23.30 -23.60
C LEU A 174 -16.57 22.89 -23.35
N LYS A 175 -17.54 23.32 -24.17
CA LYS A 175 -18.94 22.86 -24.06
C LYS A 175 -19.10 21.36 -24.33
N GLN A 176 -18.30 20.77 -25.21
CA GLN A 176 -18.41 19.35 -25.56
C GLN A 176 -17.64 18.45 -24.58
N LYS A 177 -16.53 18.93 -24.01
CA LYS A 177 -15.58 18.13 -23.22
C LYS A 177 -15.48 18.49 -21.74
N CYS A 178 -16.01 19.65 -21.35
CA CYS A 178 -16.13 20.10 -19.97
C CYS A 178 -17.48 20.82 -19.73
N PRO A 179 -18.62 20.14 -19.95
CA PRO A 179 -19.96 20.75 -19.92
C PRO A 179 -20.38 21.28 -18.55
N HIS A 180 -19.77 20.84 -17.43
CA HIS A 180 -20.17 21.23 -16.07
C HIS A 180 -19.42 22.47 -15.56
N LEU A 181 -18.56 23.08 -16.39
CA LEU A 181 -17.88 24.34 -16.06
C LEU A 181 -18.84 25.54 -16.00
N ASP A 182 -18.57 26.47 -15.08
CA ASP A 182 -19.31 27.73 -14.99
C ASP A 182 -18.92 28.64 -16.17
N PHE A 183 -19.74 28.72 -17.22
CA PHE A 183 -19.44 29.53 -18.40
C PHE A 183 -19.77 31.02 -18.22
N VAL A 184 -18.95 31.93 -18.78
CA VAL A 184 -19.19 33.38 -18.77
C VAL A 184 -20.14 33.83 -19.90
N SER A 185 -21.09 34.72 -19.59
CA SER A 185 -21.94 35.37 -20.59
C SER A 185 -21.18 36.54 -21.24
N LEU A 186 -20.73 36.36 -22.50
CA LEU A 186 -19.94 37.34 -23.24
C LEU A 186 -20.75 38.00 -24.38
N PRO A 187 -20.74 39.35 -24.50
CA PRO A 187 -21.39 40.05 -25.60
C PRO A 187 -20.54 40.04 -26.87
N ASN A 188 -21.18 39.67 -27.97
CA ASN A 188 -20.64 39.44 -29.32
C ASN A 188 -19.52 38.35 -29.40
N PRO A 189 -19.80 37.17 -30.01
CA PRO A 189 -18.80 36.12 -30.20
C PRO A 189 -17.72 36.44 -31.26
N GLU A 190 -17.88 37.51 -32.06
CA GLU A 190 -16.89 37.92 -33.07
C GLU A 190 -15.58 38.47 -32.48
N TYR A 191 -15.55 38.79 -31.18
CA TYR A 191 -14.34 39.26 -30.52
C TYR A 191 -13.45 38.10 -30.07
N ASN A 192 -12.17 38.16 -30.44
CA ASN A 192 -11.15 37.36 -29.76
C ASN A 192 -11.11 37.75 -28.27
N TRP A 193 -11.34 36.76 -27.42
CA TRP A 193 -11.38 36.85 -25.95
C TRP A 193 -10.23 36.08 -25.28
N ASP A 194 -9.27 35.55 -26.05
CA ASP A 194 -8.21 34.63 -25.56
C ASP A 194 -7.34 35.27 -24.48
N PHE A 195 -7.22 36.60 -24.48
CA PHE A 195 -6.53 37.36 -23.43
C PHE A 195 -7.13 37.18 -22.03
N LEU A 196 -8.37 36.70 -21.91
CA LEU A 196 -9.00 36.39 -20.62
C LEU A 196 -8.29 35.23 -19.90
N SER A 197 -7.52 34.38 -20.60
CA SER A 197 -6.64 33.35 -20.00
C SER A 197 -5.68 33.93 -18.97
N ILE A 198 -5.14 35.12 -19.23
CA ILE A 198 -4.22 35.86 -18.33
C ILE A 198 -4.93 36.29 -17.04
N LEU A 199 -6.27 36.35 -17.04
CA LEU A 199 -7.13 36.67 -15.90
C LEU A 199 -7.64 35.40 -15.18
N GLY A 200 -7.15 34.21 -15.55
CA GLY A 200 -7.57 32.92 -14.98
C GLY A 200 -8.84 32.32 -15.59
N VAL A 201 -9.43 32.96 -16.61
CA VAL A 201 -10.59 32.41 -17.33
C VAL A 201 -10.15 31.23 -18.18
N LEU A 202 -10.90 30.13 -18.16
CA LEU A 202 -10.57 28.95 -18.96
C LEU A 202 -10.97 29.20 -20.43
N THR A 203 -9.98 29.31 -21.32
CA THR A 203 -10.20 29.61 -22.75
C THR A 203 -10.10 28.39 -23.66
N THR A 204 -9.38 27.35 -23.22
CA THR A 204 -9.11 26.09 -23.93
C THR A 204 -9.16 24.93 -22.95
N ARG A 205 -9.24 23.68 -23.43
CA ARG A 205 -9.18 22.47 -22.59
C ARG A 205 -7.77 22.20 -22.06
N ASN A 206 -7.34 22.99 -21.08
CA ASN A 206 -6.10 22.77 -20.31
C ASN A 206 -6.33 21.90 -19.06
N THR A 207 -5.26 21.52 -18.37
CA THR A 207 -5.33 20.69 -17.15
C THR A 207 -6.19 21.32 -16.05
N THR A 208 -6.15 22.64 -15.85
CA THR A 208 -7.05 23.36 -14.93
C THR A 208 -8.54 23.17 -15.28
N ALA A 209 -8.90 23.21 -16.57
CA ALA A 209 -10.26 22.97 -17.02
C ALA A 209 -10.70 21.52 -16.81
N ILE A 210 -9.81 20.57 -17.10
CA ILE A 210 -10.05 19.13 -16.92
C ILE A 210 -10.22 18.78 -15.43
N LEU A 211 -9.42 19.39 -14.54
CA LEU A 211 -9.56 19.21 -13.09
C LEU A 211 -10.85 19.85 -12.55
N ARG A 212 -11.23 21.07 -12.99
CA ARG A 212 -12.50 21.68 -12.58
C ARG A 212 -13.72 20.88 -13.06
N GLU A 213 -13.67 20.29 -14.26
CA GLU A 213 -14.70 19.37 -14.73
C GLU A 213 -14.80 18.13 -13.83
N LEU A 214 -13.67 17.53 -13.45
CA LEU A 214 -13.62 16.38 -12.56
C LEU A 214 -14.16 16.70 -11.15
N GLN A 215 -13.82 17.87 -10.60
CA GLN A 215 -14.35 18.39 -9.33
C GLN A 215 -15.88 18.59 -9.40
N LYS A 216 -16.40 19.09 -10.52
CA LYS A 216 -17.85 19.23 -10.75
C LYS A 216 -18.55 17.87 -10.84
N LEU A 217 -18.00 16.91 -11.58
CA LEU A 217 -18.49 15.54 -11.65
C LEU A 217 -18.48 14.84 -10.27
N ALA A 218 -17.52 15.17 -9.41
CA ALA A 218 -17.46 14.69 -8.02
C ALA A 218 -18.51 15.31 -7.08
N GLN A 219 -19.20 16.37 -7.52
CA GLN A 219 -20.25 17.07 -6.77
C GLN A 219 -21.68 16.72 -7.27
N LEU A 220 -21.82 15.94 -8.35
CA LEU A 220 -23.11 15.43 -8.84
C LEU A 220 -23.59 14.22 -8.03
N GLN A 221 -24.86 13.84 -8.18
CA GLN A 221 -25.34 12.55 -7.66
C GLN A 221 -24.65 11.42 -8.43
N VAL A 222 -24.22 10.37 -7.71
CA VAL A 222 -23.27 9.39 -8.26
C VAL A 222 -23.83 8.57 -9.44
N ASP A 223 -25.17 8.49 -9.54
CA ASP A 223 -25.89 7.84 -10.64
C ASP A 223 -26.01 8.73 -11.91
N GLU A 224 -25.79 10.04 -11.80
CA GLU A 224 -25.82 11.01 -12.91
C GLU A 224 -24.46 11.11 -13.64
N VAL A 225 -23.41 10.48 -13.11
CA VAL A 225 -22.03 10.70 -13.55
C VAL A 225 -21.67 9.88 -14.80
N ASP A 226 -21.27 10.56 -15.88
CA ASP A 226 -20.78 9.89 -17.09
C ASP A 226 -19.41 9.22 -16.88
N LYS A 227 -19.46 7.89 -16.78
CA LYS A 227 -18.31 6.99 -16.61
C LYS A 227 -17.33 7.05 -17.80
N SER A 228 -17.81 7.38 -19.00
CA SER A 228 -16.99 7.55 -20.19
C SER A 228 -16.23 8.88 -20.16
N ALA A 229 -16.89 9.95 -19.71
CA ALA A 229 -16.25 11.24 -19.47
C ALA A 229 -15.16 11.16 -18.39
N ILE A 230 -15.41 10.50 -17.25
CA ILE A 230 -14.38 10.25 -16.22
C ILE A 230 -13.16 9.53 -16.81
N LYS A 231 -13.40 8.48 -17.60
CA LYS A 231 -12.32 7.71 -18.22
C LYS A 231 -11.49 8.56 -19.18
N GLU A 232 -12.14 9.35 -20.05
CA GLU A 232 -11.43 10.28 -20.94
C GLU A 232 -10.65 11.36 -20.14
N ILE A 233 -11.21 11.85 -19.04
CA ILE A 233 -10.55 12.80 -18.13
C ILE A 233 -9.27 12.18 -17.53
N TYR A 234 -9.32 10.96 -16.98
CA TYR A 234 -8.13 10.29 -16.45
C TYR A 234 -7.11 9.95 -17.53
N GLU A 235 -7.55 9.53 -18.72
CA GLU A 235 -6.67 9.27 -19.86
C GLU A 235 -5.97 10.56 -20.35
N THR A 236 -6.67 11.70 -20.31
CA THR A 236 -6.09 13.02 -20.64
C THR A 236 -5.10 13.47 -19.56
N LEU A 237 -5.45 13.39 -18.27
CA LEU A 237 -4.57 13.74 -17.15
C LEU A 237 -3.33 12.81 -17.05
N ASN A 238 -3.44 11.58 -17.53
CA ASN A 238 -2.34 10.63 -17.66
C ASN A 238 -1.35 11.01 -18.78
N ALA A 239 -1.79 11.83 -19.75
CA ALA A 239 -0.97 12.38 -20.83
C ALA A 239 -0.43 13.81 -20.54
N SER A 240 -0.83 14.45 -19.43
CA SER A 240 -0.38 15.79 -19.02
C SER A 240 1.14 15.89 -18.82
N MET A 241 1.70 17.08 -19.04
CA MET A 241 3.15 17.29 -18.98
C MET A 241 3.72 17.24 -17.55
N ARG A 242 5.03 16.97 -17.44
CA ARG A 242 5.79 16.99 -16.18
C ARG A 242 5.90 18.38 -15.51
N SER A 243 5.33 19.43 -16.11
CA SER A 243 5.09 20.74 -15.49
C SER A 243 3.83 20.74 -14.60
N GLU A 244 2.81 19.95 -14.93
CA GLU A 244 1.45 20.07 -14.42
C GLU A 244 1.15 19.13 -13.23
N TRP A 245 2.02 18.15 -12.95
CA TRP A 245 1.81 17.16 -11.89
C TRP A 245 1.52 17.78 -10.51
N LYS A 246 2.02 18.99 -10.24
CA LYS A 246 1.74 19.70 -8.99
C LYS A 246 0.27 20.09 -8.85
N GLU A 247 -0.32 20.64 -9.91
CA GLU A 247 -1.73 21.05 -9.93
C GLU A 247 -2.65 19.83 -9.79
N ILE A 248 -2.36 18.77 -10.58
CA ILE A 248 -3.07 17.49 -10.53
C ILE A 248 -2.96 16.88 -9.12
N LYS A 249 -1.76 16.82 -8.54
CA LYS A 249 -1.55 16.23 -7.22
C LYS A 249 -2.22 17.04 -6.11
N THR A 250 -2.21 18.37 -6.17
CA THR A 250 -2.94 19.20 -5.21
C THR A 250 -4.44 18.93 -5.27
N ALA A 251 -5.05 18.94 -6.45
CA ALA A 251 -6.49 18.69 -6.58
C ALA A 251 -6.92 17.32 -6.03
N PHE A 252 -6.16 16.26 -6.31
CA PHE A 252 -6.42 14.91 -5.78
C PHE A 252 -6.07 14.72 -4.29
N LEU A 253 -5.30 15.64 -3.68
CA LEU A 253 -5.05 15.68 -2.23
C LEU A 253 -6.14 16.46 -1.49
N GLU A 254 -6.69 17.50 -2.11
CA GLU A 254 -7.74 18.35 -1.53
C GLU A 254 -9.14 17.72 -1.67
N GLU A 255 -9.40 16.96 -2.74
CA GLU A 255 -10.71 16.34 -3.02
C GLU A 255 -10.61 14.84 -3.37
N SER A 256 -11.69 14.10 -3.09
CA SER A 256 -11.84 12.66 -3.39
C SER A 256 -12.10 12.40 -4.88
N LEU A 257 -11.13 12.67 -5.74
CA LEU A 257 -11.29 12.65 -7.20
C LEU A 257 -11.09 11.28 -7.88
N VAL A 258 -11.10 10.17 -7.14
CA VAL A 258 -10.99 8.80 -7.70
C VAL A 258 -12.35 8.09 -7.71
N PHE A 259 -12.93 7.89 -8.90
CA PHE A 259 -14.21 7.20 -9.07
C PHE A 259 -14.07 5.68 -9.00
N VAL A 260 -15.05 5.02 -8.38
CA VAL A 260 -15.14 3.56 -8.28
C VAL A 260 -16.59 3.13 -8.53
N GLU A 261 -16.85 2.48 -9.67
CA GLU A 261 -18.21 2.04 -10.04
C GLU A 261 -18.75 0.88 -9.18
N LYS A 262 -17.88 -0.09 -8.84
CA LYS A 262 -18.28 -1.38 -8.25
C LYS A 262 -17.53 -1.67 -6.95
N PRO A 263 -18.21 -2.20 -5.90
CA PRO A 263 -19.57 -2.78 -5.93
C PRO A 263 -20.73 -1.77 -5.86
N LYS A 264 -20.50 -0.55 -5.34
CA LYS A 264 -21.43 0.59 -5.41
C LYS A 264 -20.67 1.81 -5.95
N PRO A 265 -21.28 2.67 -6.78
CA PRO A 265 -20.66 3.91 -7.23
C PRO A 265 -20.24 4.78 -6.05
N LYS A 266 -18.96 5.15 -5.98
CA LYS A 266 -18.42 6.08 -4.97
C LYS A 266 -17.20 6.85 -5.46
N TRP A 267 -16.97 8.00 -4.85
CA TRP A 267 -15.76 8.81 -4.99
C TRP A 267 -14.82 8.56 -3.79
N LEU A 268 -13.52 8.40 -4.05
CA LEU A 268 -12.49 8.09 -3.06
C LEU A 268 -11.30 9.04 -3.15
N SER A 269 -10.54 9.16 -2.06
CA SER A 269 -9.20 9.73 -2.09
C SER A 269 -8.24 8.74 -2.76
N HIS A 270 -7.26 9.25 -3.52
CA HIS A 270 -6.20 8.42 -4.09
C HIS A 270 -5.33 7.75 -3.02
N LEU A 271 -5.33 8.27 -1.79
CA LEU A 271 -4.61 7.69 -0.64
C LEU A 271 -5.30 6.44 -0.06
N SER A 272 -6.59 6.23 -0.34
CA SER A 272 -7.36 5.03 0.07
C SER A 272 -7.43 3.95 -1.02
N CYS A 273 -6.50 4.01 -1.98
CA CYS A 273 -6.45 3.15 -3.16
C CYS A 273 -5.05 2.59 -3.34
N VAL A 274 -4.96 1.40 -3.96
CA VAL A 274 -3.70 0.79 -4.40
C VAL A 274 -3.73 0.64 -5.92
N TRP A 275 -2.57 0.59 -6.55
CA TRP A 275 -2.48 0.28 -7.97
C TRP A 275 -2.87 -1.19 -8.18
N ASP A 276 -2.18 -2.11 -7.52
CA ASP A 276 -2.38 -3.55 -7.63
C ASP A 276 -2.22 -4.23 -6.26
N GLY A 277 -2.67 -5.47 -6.13
CA GLY A 277 -2.52 -6.25 -4.90
C GLY A 277 -3.20 -7.62 -4.91
N PRO A 278 -2.89 -8.49 -3.93
CA PRO A 278 -3.35 -9.89 -3.88
C PRO A 278 -4.85 -10.05 -4.01
N GLY A 279 -5.30 -11.11 -4.71
CA GLY A 279 -6.72 -11.39 -4.97
C GLY A 279 -7.60 -11.34 -3.71
N ALA A 280 -7.11 -11.94 -2.63
CA ALA A 280 -7.73 -12.02 -1.31
C ALA A 280 -8.15 -10.68 -0.68
N LEU A 281 -7.49 -9.56 -1.03
CA LEU A 281 -7.86 -8.24 -0.51
C LEU A 281 -9.15 -7.73 -1.18
N LYS A 282 -10.27 -7.83 -0.45
CA LYS A 282 -11.63 -7.45 -0.91
C LYS A 282 -11.94 -5.97 -0.67
N GLN A 283 -11.47 -5.39 0.44
CA GLN A 283 -11.82 -4.02 0.85
C GLN A 283 -10.98 -2.99 0.09
N VAL A 284 -9.72 -3.31 -0.16
CA VAL A 284 -8.71 -2.42 -0.76
C VAL A 284 -9.03 -2.13 -2.24
N THR A 285 -9.15 -0.84 -2.60
CA THR A 285 -9.51 -0.44 -3.96
C THR A 285 -8.31 -0.51 -4.91
N LYS A 286 -8.21 -1.60 -5.67
CA LYS A 286 -7.23 -1.82 -6.76
C LYS A 286 -7.60 -1.03 -8.02
N LEU A 287 -6.72 -0.14 -8.48
CA LEU A 287 -6.96 0.74 -9.64
C LEU A 287 -6.52 0.14 -10.99
N ARG A 288 -5.52 -0.74 -11.03
CA ARG A 288 -4.97 -1.33 -12.26
C ARG A 288 -6.04 -1.93 -13.17
N TYR A 289 -6.96 -2.70 -12.59
CA TYR A 289 -8.03 -3.37 -13.34
C TYR A 289 -9.15 -2.43 -13.80
N ARG A 290 -9.26 -1.24 -13.19
CA ARG A 290 -10.27 -0.22 -13.50
C ARG A 290 -9.76 0.79 -14.54
N TYR A 291 -8.50 1.21 -14.39
CA TYR A 291 -7.86 2.25 -15.22
C TYR A 291 -6.45 1.83 -15.67
N PRO A 292 -6.28 0.71 -16.40
CA PRO A 292 -4.97 0.11 -16.69
C PRO A 292 -4.01 1.03 -17.46
N VAL A 293 -4.55 1.87 -18.35
CA VAL A 293 -3.79 2.86 -19.13
C VAL A 293 -3.37 4.07 -18.30
N CYS A 294 -4.01 4.33 -17.16
CA CYS A 294 -3.79 5.52 -16.32
C CYS A 294 -2.61 5.39 -15.34
N ARG A 295 -1.61 4.56 -15.68
CA ARG A 295 -0.46 4.24 -14.81
C ARG A 295 0.40 5.47 -14.50
N GLN A 296 0.56 6.39 -15.45
CA GLN A 296 1.35 7.62 -15.27
C GLN A 296 0.63 8.61 -14.34
N LEU A 297 -0.69 8.71 -14.42
CA LEU A 297 -1.49 9.47 -13.46
C LEU A 297 -1.39 8.86 -12.05
N PHE A 298 -1.82 7.61 -11.88
CA PHE A 298 -1.95 7.04 -10.53
C PHE A 298 -0.60 6.74 -9.86
N ILE A 299 0.36 6.10 -10.55
CA ILE A 299 1.65 5.80 -9.92
C ILE A 299 2.58 7.03 -9.96
N SER A 300 2.85 7.60 -11.13
CA SER A 300 3.95 8.57 -11.28
C SER A 300 3.63 9.99 -10.78
N ILE A 301 2.35 10.41 -10.86
CA ILE A 301 1.91 11.74 -10.41
C ILE A 301 1.32 11.67 -8.99
N LEU A 302 0.34 10.78 -8.78
CA LEU A 302 -0.38 10.66 -7.51
C LEU A 302 0.34 9.79 -6.47
N CYS A 303 1.36 9.01 -6.85
CA CYS A 303 2.13 8.13 -5.96
C CYS A 303 1.29 7.02 -5.28
N VAL A 304 0.24 6.54 -5.96
CA VAL A 304 -0.54 5.38 -5.54
C VAL A 304 0.38 4.14 -5.48
N LYS A 305 0.45 3.52 -4.31
CA LYS A 305 1.35 2.38 -3.99
C LYS A 305 0.79 1.05 -4.50
N GLN A 306 1.57 -0.03 -4.41
CA GLN A 306 1.02 -1.39 -4.37
C GLN A 306 0.48 -1.69 -2.97
N ALA A 307 -0.38 -2.70 -2.83
CA ALA A 307 -0.78 -3.21 -1.52
C ALA A 307 0.43 -3.69 -0.70
N SER A 308 0.42 -3.39 0.59
CA SER A 308 1.48 -3.63 1.57
C SER A 308 1.03 -4.59 2.68
N THR A 309 1.95 -4.92 3.61
CA THR A 309 1.59 -5.57 4.87
C THR A 309 0.57 -4.75 5.67
N GLY A 310 0.54 -3.42 5.55
CA GLY A 310 -0.44 -2.55 6.20
C GLY A 310 -1.86 -2.81 5.72
N ASP A 311 -2.06 -2.86 4.40
CA ASP A 311 -3.35 -3.15 3.77
C ASP A 311 -3.88 -4.54 4.15
N ILE A 312 -2.99 -5.54 4.26
CA ILE A 312 -3.35 -6.90 4.69
C ILE A 312 -3.76 -6.91 6.17
N VAL A 313 -3.03 -6.19 7.04
CA VAL A 313 -3.34 -6.12 8.48
C VAL A 313 -4.65 -5.37 8.75
N GLU A 314 -4.97 -4.31 8.01
CA GLU A 314 -6.24 -3.59 8.17
C GLU A 314 -7.44 -4.42 7.72
N GLU A 315 -7.31 -5.21 6.65
CA GLU A 315 -8.36 -6.15 6.24
C GLU A 315 -8.47 -7.35 7.20
N LEU A 316 -7.35 -7.87 7.72
CA LEU A 316 -7.30 -8.93 8.74
C LEU A 316 -7.97 -8.50 10.06
N CYS A 317 -7.69 -7.28 10.53
CA CYS A 317 -8.32 -6.69 11.72
C CYS A 317 -9.83 -6.44 11.55
N SER A 318 -10.38 -6.60 10.34
CA SER A 318 -11.79 -6.42 10.01
C SER A 318 -12.53 -7.76 9.72
N VAL A 319 -11.89 -8.90 9.98
CA VAL A 319 -12.44 -10.24 9.68
C VAL A 319 -13.68 -10.59 10.52
N SER A 320 -13.84 -9.94 11.69
CA SER A 320 -15.06 -10.00 12.52
C SER A 320 -16.35 -9.75 11.74
N ASP A 321 -16.26 -8.89 10.72
CA ASP A 321 -17.42 -8.36 10.01
C ASP A 321 -17.89 -9.31 8.88
N GLU A 322 -17.15 -10.39 8.59
CA GLU A 322 -17.52 -11.41 7.59
C GLU A 322 -18.31 -12.60 8.17
N GLY A 323 -18.67 -12.56 9.47
CA GLY A 323 -19.60 -13.51 10.10
C GLY A 323 -19.15 -14.97 9.98
N ASP A 324 -20.03 -15.85 9.50
CA ASP A 324 -19.78 -17.29 9.32
C ASP A 324 -18.52 -17.58 8.48
N MET A 325 -18.10 -16.65 7.61
CA MET A 325 -16.92 -16.79 6.76
C MET A 325 -15.60 -16.39 7.46
N ALA A 326 -15.66 -15.89 8.70
CA ALA A 326 -14.51 -15.31 9.40
C ALA A 326 -13.32 -16.28 9.53
N THR A 327 -13.54 -17.55 9.89
CA THR A 327 -12.46 -18.56 10.02
C THR A 327 -11.71 -18.79 8.71
N GLN A 328 -12.41 -18.84 7.58
CA GLN A 328 -11.80 -18.97 6.26
C GLN A 328 -11.03 -17.70 5.87
N ARG A 329 -11.56 -16.54 6.23
CA ARG A 329 -10.98 -15.23 5.87
C ARG A 329 -9.79 -14.83 6.72
N PHE A 330 -9.81 -15.15 8.02
CA PHE A 330 -8.64 -15.16 8.87
C PHE A 330 -7.55 -16.02 8.23
N SER A 331 -7.87 -17.27 7.87
CA SER A 331 -6.88 -18.18 7.27
C SER A 331 -6.28 -17.60 5.98
N GLU A 332 -7.12 -17.19 5.03
CA GLU A 332 -6.68 -16.59 3.75
C GLU A 332 -5.75 -15.39 3.94
N LEU A 333 -6.11 -14.46 4.83
CA LEU A 333 -5.36 -13.23 5.07
C LEU A 333 -4.11 -13.44 5.94
N PHE A 334 -4.14 -14.38 6.89
CA PHE A 334 -3.01 -14.68 7.78
C PHE A 334 -1.91 -15.47 7.04
N PHE A 335 -2.28 -16.42 6.15
CA PHE A 335 -1.34 -17.03 5.21
C PHE A 335 -0.75 -16.01 4.24
N LEU A 336 -1.56 -15.07 3.74
CA LEU A 336 -1.07 -14.00 2.87
C LEU A 336 -0.08 -13.07 3.60
N LEU A 337 -0.37 -12.72 4.86
CA LEU A 337 0.51 -11.91 5.70
C LEU A 337 1.85 -12.61 5.96
N GLY A 338 1.84 -13.89 6.32
CA GLY A 338 3.04 -14.69 6.53
C GLY A 338 3.94 -14.79 5.29
N ARG A 339 3.33 -14.80 4.09
CA ARG A 339 4.06 -14.68 2.83
C ARG A 339 4.62 -13.27 2.62
N TYR A 340 3.80 -12.22 2.76
CA TYR A 340 4.24 -10.84 2.52
C TYR A 340 5.36 -10.40 3.47
N ARG A 341 5.33 -10.88 4.73
CA ARG A 341 6.42 -10.74 5.70
C ARG A 341 7.73 -11.31 5.16
N ARG A 342 7.70 -12.54 4.63
CA ARG A 342 8.87 -13.25 4.10
C ARG A 342 9.40 -12.63 2.80
N ASP A 343 8.49 -12.21 1.91
CA ASP A 343 8.84 -11.77 0.56
C ASP A 343 9.29 -10.29 0.52
N HIS A 344 8.86 -9.43 1.47
CA HIS A 344 8.94 -7.96 1.31
C HIS A 344 9.36 -7.11 2.54
N GLU A 345 8.75 -7.27 3.72
CA GLU A 345 8.93 -6.33 4.85
C GLU A 345 8.54 -6.96 6.20
N GLU A 346 9.37 -6.76 7.25
CA GLU A 346 9.05 -7.14 8.64
C GLU A 346 7.79 -6.41 9.14
N LEU A 347 7.08 -6.99 10.12
CA LEU A 347 5.91 -6.34 10.71
C LEU A 347 6.34 -5.19 11.63
N SER A 348 5.86 -3.97 11.33
CA SER A 348 6.08 -2.85 12.23
C SER A 348 5.37 -3.06 13.57
N ARG A 349 5.91 -2.47 14.65
CA ARG A 349 5.34 -2.59 16.01
C ARG A 349 3.87 -2.17 16.11
N ASP A 350 3.43 -1.22 15.28
CA ASP A 350 2.03 -0.80 15.23
C ASP A 350 1.13 -1.85 14.56
N GLN A 351 1.64 -2.61 13.58
CA GLN A 351 0.92 -3.74 12.96
C GLN A 351 0.85 -4.92 13.93
N VAL A 352 1.98 -5.33 14.51
CA VAL A 352 2.05 -6.37 15.55
C VAL A 352 1.05 -6.07 16.67
N ARG A 353 1.07 -4.84 17.20
CA ARG A 353 0.13 -4.41 18.24
C ARG A 353 -1.33 -4.54 17.80
N ARG A 354 -1.72 -4.06 16.62
CA ARG A 354 -3.11 -4.19 16.13
C ARG A 354 -3.55 -5.64 16.01
N ILE A 355 -2.72 -6.51 15.43
CA ILE A 355 -3.05 -7.94 15.28
C ILE A 355 -3.25 -8.59 16.64
N ARG A 356 -2.38 -8.28 17.61
CA ARG A 356 -2.45 -8.85 18.96
C ARG A 356 -3.66 -8.37 19.76
N GLU A 357 -4.03 -7.10 19.61
CA GLU A 357 -5.19 -6.50 20.29
C GLU A 357 -6.53 -6.92 19.65
N ALA A 358 -6.57 -7.18 18.33
CA ALA A 358 -7.81 -7.46 17.61
C ALA A 358 -8.36 -8.89 17.84
N ALA A 359 -9.68 -9.00 18.03
CA ALA A 359 -10.39 -10.26 18.15
C ALA A 359 -10.60 -10.92 16.77
N VAL A 360 -9.54 -11.54 16.24
CA VAL A 360 -9.51 -12.12 14.88
C VAL A 360 -9.16 -13.60 14.83
N PHE A 361 -8.61 -14.17 15.91
CA PHE A 361 -8.13 -15.55 15.94
C PHE A 361 -9.33 -16.49 16.18
N PRO A 362 -9.67 -17.40 15.26
CA PRO A 362 -10.82 -18.29 15.42
C PRO A 362 -10.47 -19.42 16.39
N ILE A 363 -10.98 -19.35 17.61
CA ILE A 363 -10.74 -20.31 18.68
C ILE A 363 -11.94 -21.27 18.80
N VAL A 364 -11.68 -22.57 18.64
CA VAL A 364 -12.61 -23.64 19.02
C VAL A 364 -12.72 -23.66 20.53
N VAL A 365 -13.93 -23.50 21.05
CA VAL A 365 -14.23 -23.51 22.49
C VAL A 365 -14.54 -24.93 22.95
N GLU A 366 -14.20 -25.23 24.20
CA GLU A 366 -14.47 -26.51 24.88
C GLU A 366 -15.97 -26.89 24.91
N GLY A 367 -16.25 -28.19 24.99
CA GLY A 367 -17.58 -28.70 25.36
C GLY A 367 -18.54 -29.03 24.21
N GLY A 368 -18.10 -29.03 22.95
CA GLY A 368 -18.91 -29.53 21.83
C GLY A 368 -19.14 -31.05 21.92
N ASN A 369 -20.40 -31.49 21.94
CA ASN A 369 -20.76 -32.90 21.70
C ASN A 369 -20.35 -33.31 20.27
N SER A 370 -20.09 -34.59 20.04
CA SER A 370 -19.56 -35.15 18.78
C SER A 370 -20.40 -34.85 17.53
N ASP A 371 -21.66 -34.50 17.71
CA ASP A 371 -22.68 -34.47 16.65
C ASP A 371 -23.06 -33.01 16.26
N GLU A 372 -22.50 -32.00 16.93
CA GLU A 372 -22.72 -30.58 16.64
C GLU A 372 -21.47 -29.92 16.00
N GLN A 373 -21.67 -28.85 15.24
CA GLN A 373 -20.56 -28.11 14.63
C GLN A 373 -19.71 -27.43 15.71
N PRO A 374 -18.37 -27.39 15.58
CA PRO A 374 -17.49 -26.84 16.61
C PRO A 374 -17.81 -25.36 16.85
N ASN A 375 -18.02 -25.00 18.11
CA ASN A 375 -18.30 -23.63 18.52
C ASN A 375 -17.02 -22.78 18.40
N ILE A 376 -16.94 -21.96 17.35
CA ILE A 376 -15.79 -21.09 17.08
C ILE A 376 -16.11 -19.67 17.53
N THR A 377 -15.23 -19.09 18.34
CA THR A 377 -15.28 -17.69 18.77
C THR A 377 -14.03 -16.95 18.26
N LEU A 378 -14.16 -15.70 17.81
CA LEU A 378 -12.99 -14.88 17.49
C LEU A 378 -12.43 -14.27 18.77
N GLN A 379 -11.14 -14.45 19.04
CA GLN A 379 -10.48 -13.95 20.25
C GLN A 379 -9.21 -13.16 19.90
N SER A 380 -8.76 -12.37 20.88
CA SER A 380 -7.53 -11.57 20.86
C SER A 380 -6.33 -12.41 21.32
N ILE A 381 -5.09 -12.04 20.96
CA ILE A 381 -3.88 -12.65 21.59
C ILE A 381 -3.74 -12.19 23.04
N CYS A 382 -4.26 -11.01 23.36
CA CYS A 382 -4.25 -10.44 24.71
C CYS A 382 -5.37 -10.99 25.62
N GLU A 383 -6.25 -11.86 25.12
CA GLU A 383 -7.41 -12.38 25.85
C GLU A 383 -7.45 -13.91 25.79
N GLY A 384 -7.83 -14.56 26.91
CA GLY A 384 -8.08 -16.00 26.98
C GLY A 384 -6.86 -16.92 26.97
N ASP A 385 -7.03 -18.10 27.56
CA ASP A 385 -6.03 -19.15 27.66
C ASP A 385 -6.20 -20.18 26.52
N TRP A 386 -6.03 -19.71 25.28
CA TRP A 386 -6.10 -20.52 24.06
C TRP A 386 -4.72 -20.86 23.47
N TYR A 387 -4.64 -21.99 22.78
CA TYR A 387 -3.39 -22.58 22.29
C TYR A 387 -3.33 -22.73 20.76
N VAL A 388 -2.12 -22.69 20.21
CA VAL A 388 -1.79 -22.91 18.80
C VAL A 388 -1.41 -24.38 18.61
N PRO A 389 -2.15 -25.17 17.80
CA PRO A 389 -1.83 -26.57 17.58
C PRO A 389 -0.64 -26.72 16.63
N ASP A 390 0.55 -27.05 17.16
CA ASP A 390 1.79 -27.15 16.38
C ASP A 390 2.46 -28.54 16.40
N GLN A 391 1.85 -29.52 17.07
CA GLN A 391 2.21 -30.94 17.00
C GLN A 391 0.96 -31.81 16.89
N ILE A 392 0.98 -32.83 16.02
CA ILE A 392 -0.19 -33.66 15.70
C ILE A 392 -0.69 -34.46 16.92
N LEU A 393 0.21 -35.08 17.68
CA LEU A 393 -0.16 -35.89 18.85
C LEU A 393 -0.73 -35.02 19.99
N LEU A 394 -0.14 -33.84 20.24
CA LEU A 394 -0.65 -32.89 21.23
C LEU A 394 -1.99 -32.30 20.80
N GLU A 395 -2.18 -32.00 19.51
CA GLU A 395 -3.47 -31.58 18.97
C GLU A 395 -4.52 -32.64 19.25
N GLN A 396 -4.30 -33.90 18.82
CA GLN A 396 -5.22 -35.01 19.03
C GLN A 396 -5.55 -35.26 20.50
N ALA A 397 -4.56 -35.21 21.40
CA ALA A 397 -4.76 -35.44 22.82
C ALA A 397 -5.62 -34.34 23.47
N PHE A 398 -5.30 -33.07 23.24
CA PHE A 398 -5.96 -31.92 23.88
C PHE A 398 -7.16 -31.35 23.10
N ARG A 399 -7.44 -31.83 21.90
CA ARG A 399 -8.64 -31.47 21.11
C ARG A 399 -9.91 -31.65 21.95
N SER A 400 -10.83 -30.69 21.85
CA SER A 400 -12.06 -30.52 22.66
C SER A 400 -11.89 -30.41 24.18
N ARG A 401 -10.67 -30.55 24.74
CA ARG A 401 -10.36 -30.38 26.17
C ARG A 401 -9.83 -28.99 26.53
N VAL A 402 -9.26 -28.26 25.56
CA VAL A 402 -8.80 -26.86 25.74
C VAL A 402 -9.28 -25.98 24.61
N ALA A 403 -9.41 -24.68 24.88
CA ALA A 403 -9.56 -23.64 23.87
C ALA A 403 -8.38 -23.66 22.87
N MET A 404 -8.66 -23.83 21.58
CA MET A 404 -7.62 -24.11 20.58
C MET A 404 -7.87 -23.37 19.25
N LEU A 405 -6.81 -22.83 18.65
CA LEU A 405 -6.89 -22.14 17.35
C LEU A 405 -7.37 -23.11 16.26
N SER A 406 -8.41 -22.70 15.52
CA SER A 406 -9.05 -23.44 14.43
C SER A 406 -8.20 -23.46 13.15
N MET A 407 -7.01 -24.06 13.25
CA MET A 407 -6.03 -24.19 12.17
C MET A 407 -5.42 -25.61 12.17
N PRO A 408 -5.20 -26.25 11.01
CA PRO A 408 -4.48 -27.53 10.98
C PRO A 408 -3.00 -27.35 11.37
N VAL A 409 -2.41 -28.34 12.04
CA VAL A 409 -1.03 -28.31 12.56
C VAL A 409 0.00 -27.85 11.53
N LYS A 410 0.00 -28.45 10.33
CA LYS A 410 0.89 -28.08 9.22
C LYS A 410 0.74 -26.60 8.79
N GLY A 411 -0.44 -26.02 8.98
CA GLY A 411 -0.68 -24.60 8.77
C GLY A 411 0.01 -23.74 9.82
N ALA A 412 -0.20 -24.06 11.11
CA ALA A 412 0.41 -23.35 12.22
C ALA A 412 1.95 -23.44 12.18
N GLU A 413 2.49 -24.63 11.91
CA GLU A 413 3.91 -24.88 11.68
C GLU A 413 4.47 -24.01 10.54
N SER A 414 3.82 -23.98 9.38
CA SER A 414 4.26 -23.17 8.24
C SER A 414 4.20 -21.64 8.48
N LEU A 415 3.49 -21.23 9.53
CA LEU A 415 3.35 -19.85 10.01
C LEU A 415 4.04 -19.63 11.36
N ARG A 416 4.85 -20.57 11.88
CA ARG A 416 5.52 -20.49 13.19
C ARG A 416 6.20 -19.13 13.41
N ALA A 417 7.01 -18.70 12.43
CA ALA A 417 7.72 -17.43 12.50
C ALA A 417 6.82 -16.17 12.43
N LEU A 418 5.56 -16.28 12.00
CA LEU A 418 4.57 -15.20 12.11
C LEU A 418 3.92 -15.16 13.51
N PHE A 419 3.78 -16.31 14.19
CA PHE A 419 3.36 -16.34 15.58
C PHE A 419 4.46 -15.84 16.54
N GLU A 420 5.73 -16.11 16.24
CA GLU A 420 6.89 -15.54 16.94
C GLU A 420 6.90 -14.01 16.85
N ASP A 421 6.66 -13.42 15.67
CA ASP A 421 6.45 -11.97 15.46
C ASP A 421 5.29 -11.35 16.28
N LEU A 422 4.44 -12.18 16.89
CA LEU A 422 3.25 -11.79 17.66
C LEU A 422 3.37 -12.15 19.16
N ASP A 423 4.57 -12.48 19.65
CA ASP A 423 4.86 -12.96 21.00
C ASP A 423 3.99 -14.18 21.41
N CYS A 424 3.69 -15.10 20.49
CA CYS A 424 2.81 -16.25 20.70
C CYS A 424 3.52 -17.59 20.98
N GLU A 425 4.84 -17.60 21.21
CA GLU A 425 5.63 -18.84 21.36
C GLU A 425 5.11 -19.69 22.52
N LYS A 426 4.75 -19.04 23.63
CA LYS A 426 4.18 -19.69 24.82
C LYS A 426 2.75 -20.21 24.63
N ARG A 427 2.09 -19.92 23.50
CA ARG A 427 0.79 -20.49 23.14
C ARG A 427 0.90 -21.73 22.27
N PHE A 428 2.07 -22.08 21.72
CA PHE A 428 2.26 -23.37 21.05
C PHE A 428 2.04 -24.53 22.02
N LEU A 429 1.30 -25.57 21.62
CA LEU A 429 1.11 -26.77 22.45
C LEU A 429 2.45 -27.41 22.82
N SER A 430 3.42 -27.43 21.90
CA SER A 430 4.78 -27.93 22.16
C SER A 430 5.56 -27.18 23.25
N CYS A 431 5.17 -25.94 23.55
CA CYS A 431 5.80 -25.11 24.59
C CYS A 431 4.95 -24.97 25.86
N ALA A 432 3.64 -25.20 25.77
CA ALA A 432 2.70 -25.07 26.88
C ALA A 432 2.44 -26.39 27.62
N VAL A 433 2.57 -27.55 26.94
CA VAL A 433 2.31 -28.87 27.54
C VAL A 433 3.56 -29.40 28.25
N GLU A 434 3.42 -29.69 29.55
CA GLU A 434 4.42 -30.43 30.32
C GLU A 434 4.35 -31.92 29.91
N GLN A 435 5.34 -32.40 29.14
CA GLN A 435 5.49 -33.84 28.84
C GLN A 435 6.43 -34.52 29.85
N THR A 436 5.97 -35.62 30.43
CA THR A 436 6.74 -36.46 31.36
C THR A 436 6.51 -37.95 31.07
N THR A 437 7.36 -38.82 31.61
CA THR A 437 7.26 -40.28 31.46
C THR A 437 7.40 -41.01 32.79
N GLU A 438 6.60 -42.05 32.97
CA GLU A 438 6.55 -42.85 34.20
C GLU A 438 6.74 -44.35 33.88
N PRO A 439 7.96 -44.89 34.02
CA PRO A 439 8.21 -46.34 33.95
C PRO A 439 7.40 -47.08 35.03
N ARG A 440 6.80 -48.22 34.68
CA ARG A 440 5.90 -48.99 35.54
C ARG A 440 6.17 -50.49 35.50
N GLY A 441 5.83 -51.13 36.63
CA GLY A 441 6.16 -52.52 36.93
C GLY A 441 7.53 -52.66 37.62
N THR A 442 8.06 -53.87 37.57
CA THR A 442 9.42 -54.16 38.07
C THR A 442 10.44 -53.59 37.10
N CYS A 443 11.38 -52.76 37.57
CA CYS A 443 12.53 -52.34 36.78
C CYS A 443 13.63 -53.41 36.88
N ILE A 444 13.92 -54.07 35.76
CA ILE A 444 14.95 -55.12 35.67
C ILE A 444 16.14 -54.55 34.89
N ARG A 445 17.33 -54.47 35.49
CA ARG A 445 18.53 -53.98 34.78
C ARG A 445 18.95 -55.00 33.71
N ASP A 446 18.92 -54.58 32.45
CA ASP A 446 19.21 -55.41 31.29
C ASP A 446 20.68 -55.25 30.90
N LEU A 447 21.55 -55.97 31.61
CA LEU A 447 22.99 -55.96 31.38
C LEU A 447 23.40 -56.39 29.95
N ARG A 448 22.50 -57.08 29.21
CA ARG A 448 22.77 -57.48 27.83
C ARG A 448 22.51 -56.33 26.87
N ARG A 449 21.36 -55.64 26.98
CA ARG A 449 21.10 -54.41 26.22
C ARG A 449 22.13 -53.33 26.56
N GLU A 450 22.48 -53.20 27.85
CA GLU A 450 23.49 -52.26 28.34
C GLU A 450 24.85 -52.47 27.69
N GLY A 451 25.35 -53.72 27.66
CA GLY A 451 26.60 -54.05 26.96
C GLY A 451 26.53 -53.82 25.44
N ASP A 452 25.43 -54.22 24.80
CA ASP A 452 25.22 -54.02 23.35
C ASP A 452 25.26 -52.53 22.97
N LEU A 453 24.61 -51.67 23.77
CA LEU A 453 24.60 -50.23 23.56
C LEU A 453 25.95 -49.57 23.89
N MET A 454 26.64 -49.96 24.96
CA MET A 454 27.98 -49.43 25.25
C MET A 454 28.97 -49.75 24.12
N THR A 455 28.98 -51.00 23.61
CA THR A 455 29.79 -51.35 22.43
C THR A 455 29.42 -50.51 21.21
N ARG A 456 28.13 -50.20 20.97
CA ARG A 456 27.76 -49.28 19.89
C ARG A 456 28.29 -47.87 20.12
N LEU A 457 28.27 -47.37 21.35
CA LEU A 457 28.79 -46.06 21.69
C LEU A 457 30.31 -45.96 21.48
N ASP A 458 31.08 -47.00 21.79
CA ASP A 458 32.52 -47.07 21.48
C ASP A 458 32.77 -46.92 19.96
N TYR A 459 32.01 -47.66 19.14
CA TYR A 459 32.10 -47.58 17.68
C TYR A 459 31.59 -46.24 17.13
N ILE A 460 30.64 -45.58 17.79
CA ILE A 460 30.17 -44.22 17.44
C ILE A 460 31.22 -43.16 17.81
N ALA A 461 31.90 -43.30 18.94
CA ALA A 461 33.03 -42.44 19.33
C ALA A 461 34.16 -42.49 18.30
N LEU A 462 34.52 -43.68 17.82
CA LEU A 462 35.47 -43.86 16.71
C LEU A 462 34.95 -43.23 15.41
N ALA A 463 33.65 -43.37 15.11
CA ALA A 463 33.03 -42.80 13.91
C ALA A 463 32.90 -41.26 13.91
N THR A 464 33.22 -40.60 15.02
CA THR A 464 33.01 -39.15 15.24
C THR A 464 34.26 -38.43 15.74
N ASP A 465 35.36 -39.16 15.99
CA ASP A 465 36.60 -38.66 16.63
C ASP A 465 36.36 -38.04 18.03
N GLN A 466 35.43 -38.64 18.80
CA GLN A 466 35.03 -38.18 20.14
C GLN A 466 35.18 -39.23 21.27
N PRO A 467 36.27 -40.03 21.37
CA PRO A 467 36.40 -41.08 22.39
C PRO A 467 36.23 -40.55 23.83
N ALA A 468 36.85 -39.41 24.15
CA ALA A 468 36.78 -38.82 25.49
C ALA A 468 35.37 -38.36 25.92
N LEU A 469 34.44 -38.14 24.99
CA LEU A 469 33.04 -37.82 25.32
C LEU A 469 32.19 -39.06 25.61
N VAL A 470 32.64 -40.25 25.21
CA VAL A 470 31.96 -41.53 25.52
C VAL A 470 32.55 -42.18 26.77
N GLU A 471 33.84 -42.01 27.06
CA GLU A 471 34.46 -42.47 28.32
C GLU A 471 33.76 -41.91 29.58
N ASP A 472 33.22 -40.69 29.52
CA ASP A 472 32.46 -40.06 30.62
C ASP A 472 30.96 -40.45 30.67
N ILE A 473 30.42 -41.20 29.69
CA ILE A 473 28.99 -41.57 29.64
C ILE A 473 28.74 -42.90 30.35
N THR A 474 28.23 -42.85 31.58
CA THR A 474 27.65 -44.04 32.24
C THR A 474 26.19 -44.25 31.83
N VAL A 475 25.92 -45.22 30.96
CA VAL A 475 24.56 -45.68 30.65
C VAL A 475 24.13 -46.80 31.61
N GLN A 476 22.85 -46.82 32.01
CA GLN A 476 22.22 -48.00 32.61
C GLN A 476 20.92 -48.32 31.88
N MET A 477 20.73 -49.59 31.51
CA MET A 477 19.54 -50.01 30.75
C MET A 477 18.58 -50.83 31.61
N TRP A 478 17.29 -50.48 31.55
CA TRP A 478 16.24 -51.01 32.39
C TRP A 478 15.10 -51.53 31.53
N SER A 479 14.88 -52.84 31.54
CA SER A 479 13.67 -53.45 31.00
C SER A 479 12.51 -53.26 32.00
N VAL A 480 11.35 -52.85 31.52
CA VAL A 480 10.13 -52.56 32.30
C VAL A 480 8.88 -53.08 31.59
N SER A 481 7.83 -53.38 32.36
CA SER A 481 6.56 -53.88 31.79
C SER A 481 5.75 -52.82 31.05
N SER A 482 5.97 -51.52 31.34
CA SER A 482 5.31 -50.40 30.65
C SER A 482 6.00 -49.06 30.95
N ILE A 483 5.81 -48.05 30.10
CA ILE A 483 6.25 -46.66 30.27
C ILE A 483 5.09 -45.74 29.88
N LEU A 484 4.39 -45.18 30.86
CA LEU A 484 3.29 -44.24 30.56
C LEU A 484 3.84 -42.88 30.12
N ALA A 485 3.31 -42.35 29.02
CA ALA A 485 3.48 -40.96 28.66
C ALA A 485 2.42 -40.10 29.35
N LYS A 486 2.84 -39.01 29.98
CA LYS A 486 1.95 -38.05 30.65
C LYS A 486 2.14 -36.67 30.06
N SER A 487 1.11 -36.16 29.41
CA SER A 487 1.05 -34.80 28.89
C SER A 487 0.10 -33.98 29.76
N ARG A 488 0.58 -32.87 30.33
CA ARG A 488 -0.21 -32.02 31.23
C ARG A 488 -0.30 -30.58 30.71
N LEU A 489 -1.50 -30.01 30.80
CA LEU A 489 -1.77 -28.60 30.49
C LEU A 489 -2.71 -28.03 31.55
N GLY A 490 -2.14 -27.28 32.50
CA GLY A 490 -2.87 -26.78 33.67
C GLY A 490 -3.41 -27.90 34.56
N ASP A 491 -4.74 -27.99 34.68
CA ASP A 491 -5.43 -29.04 35.46
C ASP A 491 -5.77 -30.29 34.61
N ILE A 492 -5.52 -30.27 33.30
CA ILE A 492 -5.77 -31.40 32.40
C ILE A 492 -4.50 -32.25 32.31
N GLU A 493 -4.52 -33.43 32.95
CA GLU A 493 -3.51 -34.49 32.74
C GLU A 493 -4.07 -35.54 31.77
N ILE A 494 -3.27 -35.87 30.75
CA ILE A 494 -3.55 -36.93 29.78
C ILE A 494 -2.45 -37.97 29.92
N SER A 495 -2.80 -39.15 30.42
CA SER A 495 -1.97 -40.34 30.27
C SER A 495 -2.30 -40.97 28.93
N ASP A 496 -1.29 -41.13 28.08
CA ASP A 496 -1.37 -41.75 26.76
C ASP A 496 -0.55 -43.05 26.73
N GLU A 497 -0.69 -43.83 25.65
CA GLU A 497 -0.26 -45.25 25.64
C GLU A 497 1.24 -45.52 25.83
N ASP A 498 1.52 -46.81 26.05
CA ASP A 498 2.74 -47.41 26.57
C ASP A 498 3.96 -47.22 25.64
N LYS A 499 4.80 -46.23 25.96
CA LYS A 499 6.00 -45.90 25.20
C LYS A 499 7.02 -47.04 25.22
N LEU A 500 7.63 -47.28 24.07
CA LEU A 500 8.66 -48.31 23.89
C LEU A 500 9.96 -48.00 24.64
N ILE A 501 10.27 -46.71 24.82
CA ILE A 501 11.50 -46.21 25.45
C ILE A 501 11.26 -44.87 26.16
N THR A 502 11.98 -44.62 27.26
CA THR A 502 12.24 -43.27 27.77
C THR A 502 13.63 -43.19 28.41
N ILE A 503 14.25 -42.01 28.30
CA ILE A 503 15.59 -41.75 28.81
C ILE A 503 15.49 -40.70 29.91
N ARG A 504 16.15 -40.95 31.04
CA ARG A 504 16.28 -40.01 32.16
C ARG A 504 17.76 -39.71 32.39
N ASP A 505 18.07 -38.42 32.53
CA ASP A 505 19.42 -37.95 32.84
C ASP A 505 19.47 -37.56 34.33
N ASP A 506 20.14 -38.39 35.13
CA ASP A 506 20.36 -38.14 36.56
C ASP A 506 21.74 -37.50 36.81
N GLY A 507 22.31 -36.84 35.80
CA GLY A 507 23.63 -36.20 35.81
C GLY A 507 24.74 -37.18 35.46
N GLU A 508 25.25 -37.90 36.46
CA GLU A 508 26.35 -38.87 36.31
C GLU A 508 25.92 -40.15 35.57
N VAL A 509 24.63 -40.48 35.55
CA VAL A 509 24.08 -41.71 34.95
C VAL A 509 22.92 -41.39 34.01
N LYS A 510 22.96 -41.99 32.81
CA LYS A 510 21.88 -41.92 31.83
C LYS A 510 21.04 -43.21 31.93
N ASN A 511 19.87 -43.11 32.56
CA ASN A 511 18.97 -44.23 32.79
C ASN A 511 17.99 -44.40 31.62
N ILE A 512 18.20 -45.46 30.82
CA ILE A 512 17.39 -45.77 29.64
C ILE A 512 16.40 -46.89 29.99
N TYR A 513 15.12 -46.57 30.04
CA TYR A 513 14.04 -47.52 30.28
C TYR A 513 13.44 -47.96 28.95
N ILE A 514 13.27 -49.27 28.75
CA ILE A 514 12.79 -49.89 27.52
C ILE A 514 11.72 -50.94 27.86
N ARG A 515 10.65 -51.04 27.06
CA ARG A 515 9.60 -52.05 27.28
C ARG A 515 10.14 -53.48 27.10
N GLU A 516 9.62 -54.43 27.87
CA GLU A 516 10.01 -55.85 27.78
C GLU A 516 9.55 -56.49 26.46
N ASP A 517 8.34 -56.19 26.01
CA ASP A 517 7.65 -56.82 24.88
C ASP A 517 7.55 -55.91 23.64
N ILE A 518 8.70 -55.43 23.16
CA ILE A 518 8.79 -54.70 21.88
C ILE A 518 8.59 -55.68 20.71
N ALA A 519 7.62 -55.39 19.84
CA ALA A 519 7.49 -56.15 18.59
C ALA A 519 8.65 -55.84 17.63
N MET A 520 9.04 -56.79 16.77
CA MET A 520 10.09 -56.52 15.77
C MET A 520 9.75 -55.36 14.81
N ALA A 521 8.46 -55.09 14.60
CA ALA A 521 7.97 -53.94 13.82
C ALA A 521 8.00 -52.60 14.60
N GLU A 522 8.28 -52.62 15.90
CA GLU A 522 8.36 -51.44 16.78
C GLU A 522 9.82 -51.04 17.10
N GLN A 523 10.77 -51.98 17.05
CA GLN A 523 12.18 -51.76 17.39
C GLN A 523 12.79 -50.52 16.72
N PHE A 524 12.44 -50.25 15.46
CA PHE A 524 12.95 -49.09 14.72
C PHE A 524 12.66 -47.75 15.40
N GLN A 525 11.60 -47.66 16.20
CA GLN A 525 11.25 -46.45 16.96
C GLN A 525 12.19 -46.25 18.15
N VAL A 526 12.58 -47.35 18.82
CA VAL A 526 13.58 -47.33 19.90
C VAL A 526 14.93 -46.89 19.36
N ASP A 527 15.35 -47.45 18.21
CA ASP A 527 16.59 -47.07 17.54
C ASP A 527 16.60 -45.57 17.15
N LEU A 528 15.44 -45.02 16.74
CA LEU A 528 15.28 -43.61 16.39
C LEU A 528 15.34 -42.67 17.60
N GLU A 529 14.76 -43.04 18.75
CA GLU A 529 14.87 -42.24 19.98
C GLU A 529 16.29 -42.29 20.56
N LEU A 530 16.95 -43.45 20.52
CA LEU A 530 18.37 -43.58 20.87
C LEU A 530 19.25 -42.71 19.96
N LEU A 531 19.03 -42.75 18.63
CA LEU A 531 19.73 -41.91 17.67
C LEU A 531 19.56 -40.42 17.99
N LYS A 532 18.32 -39.94 18.17
CA LYS A 532 18.06 -38.53 18.55
C LYS A 532 18.81 -38.12 19.81
N TYR A 533 18.76 -38.97 20.84
CA TYR A 533 19.41 -38.69 22.12
C TYR A 533 20.93 -38.59 21.98
N PHE A 534 21.58 -39.60 21.39
CA PHE A 534 23.04 -39.58 21.24
C PHE A 534 23.53 -38.57 20.22
N SER A 535 22.77 -38.28 19.14
CA SER A 535 23.06 -37.15 18.25
C SER A 535 23.04 -35.80 18.98
N SER A 536 22.12 -35.60 19.94
CA SER A 536 22.07 -34.39 20.74
C SER A 536 23.11 -34.35 21.87
N LEU A 537 23.59 -35.51 22.35
CA LEU A 537 24.58 -35.61 23.43
C LEU A 537 26.02 -35.44 22.94
N LEU A 538 26.30 -35.85 21.69
CA LEU A 538 27.61 -35.82 21.04
C LEU A 538 27.75 -34.69 19.99
N ASP A 539 26.78 -33.77 19.92
CA ASP A 539 26.72 -32.64 18.95
C ASP A 539 26.96 -33.08 17.49
N LEU A 540 26.25 -34.12 17.05
CA LEU A 540 26.54 -34.79 15.77
C LEU A 540 26.03 -34.01 14.55
N GLY A 541 26.98 -33.63 13.69
CA GLY A 541 26.70 -33.05 12.38
C GLY A 541 26.01 -34.02 11.41
N ALA A 542 25.37 -33.46 10.38
CA ALA A 542 24.56 -34.20 9.42
C ALA A 542 25.35 -35.27 8.65
N GLU A 543 26.64 -35.03 8.44
CA GLU A 543 27.61 -35.93 7.81
C GLU A 543 27.86 -37.22 8.62
N HIS A 544 27.80 -37.17 9.96
CA HIS A 544 27.96 -38.36 10.81
C HIS A 544 26.63 -39.13 10.99
N THR A 545 25.48 -38.45 10.88
CA THR A 545 24.15 -39.03 11.14
C THR A 545 23.86 -40.32 10.37
N GLN A 546 24.28 -40.42 9.10
CA GLN A 546 24.06 -41.64 8.31
C GLN A 546 24.88 -42.83 8.82
N LEU A 547 26.14 -42.60 9.20
CA LEU A 547 27.03 -43.63 9.73
C LEU A 547 26.56 -44.09 11.13
N VAL A 548 26.23 -43.15 12.01
CA VAL A 548 25.70 -43.45 13.35
C VAL A 548 24.35 -44.18 13.29
N THR A 549 23.50 -43.88 12.31
CA THR A 549 22.25 -44.63 12.06
C THR A 549 22.51 -46.10 11.69
N LEU A 550 23.59 -46.40 10.96
CA LEU A 550 23.99 -47.77 10.66
C LEU A 550 24.55 -48.47 11.90
N LEU A 551 25.43 -47.79 12.66
CA LEU A 551 26.07 -48.34 13.86
C LEU A 551 25.07 -48.64 14.99
N LEU A 552 23.97 -47.90 15.08
CA LEU A 552 22.89 -48.20 16.04
C LEU A 552 21.98 -49.36 15.63
N LYS A 553 21.96 -49.76 14.34
CA LYS A 553 20.98 -50.72 13.81
C LYS A 553 21.55 -52.06 13.37
N GLU A 554 22.75 -52.07 12.81
CA GLU A 554 23.34 -53.30 12.29
C GLU A 554 23.81 -54.23 13.43
N PRO A 555 23.90 -55.55 13.23
CA PRO A 555 24.45 -56.48 14.21
C PRO A 555 25.88 -56.10 14.62
N ILE A 556 26.25 -56.30 15.89
CA ILE A 556 27.59 -55.95 16.42
C ILE A 556 28.73 -56.51 15.55
N ALA A 557 28.60 -57.76 15.07
CA ALA A 557 29.57 -58.41 14.20
C ALA A 557 29.74 -57.78 12.79
N GLN A 558 28.97 -56.75 12.43
CA GLN A 558 29.14 -55.96 11.22
C GLN A 558 29.69 -54.54 11.47
N LEU A 559 29.77 -54.08 12.72
CA LEU A 559 30.16 -52.69 13.04
C LEU A 559 31.60 -52.37 12.60
N SER A 560 32.52 -53.35 12.72
CA SER A 560 33.90 -53.23 12.23
C SER A 560 33.95 -53.06 10.72
N VAL A 561 33.31 -53.98 9.98
CA VAL A 561 33.17 -53.95 8.52
C VAL A 561 32.48 -52.66 8.02
N ILE A 562 31.66 -52.02 8.85
CA ILE A 562 31.08 -50.71 8.57
C ILE A 562 32.13 -49.60 8.73
N LEU A 563 32.87 -49.53 9.84
CA LEU A 563 33.94 -48.52 10.02
C LEU A 563 35.04 -48.64 8.95
N GLU A 564 35.48 -49.86 8.63
CA GLU A 564 36.45 -50.15 7.56
C GLU A 564 36.01 -49.58 6.21
N ARG A 565 34.73 -49.74 5.84
CA ARG A 565 34.17 -49.23 4.57
C ARG A 565 34.14 -47.69 4.49
N TYR A 566 34.20 -47.01 5.63
CA TYR A 566 34.33 -45.56 5.72
C TYR A 566 35.78 -45.10 5.92
N ASN A 567 36.75 -46.03 5.91
CA ASN A 567 38.20 -45.82 6.13
C ASN A 567 38.54 -45.31 7.55
N ILE A 568 37.83 -45.81 8.56
CA ILE A 568 38.10 -45.51 9.97
C ILE A 568 38.87 -46.68 10.57
N GLU A 569 40.06 -46.42 11.14
CA GLU A 569 40.91 -47.44 11.76
C GLU A 569 40.34 -47.87 13.13
N ILE A 570 40.33 -49.17 13.41
CA ILE A 570 39.79 -49.76 14.64
C ILE A 570 40.95 -50.18 15.54
N PRO A 571 41.01 -49.75 16.82
CA PRO A 571 42.02 -50.22 17.76
C PRO A 571 41.91 -51.73 18.06
N ASP A 572 43.06 -52.42 18.11
CA ASP A 572 43.18 -53.88 18.34
C ASP A 572 42.37 -54.43 19.55
N ASN A 573 42.07 -53.57 20.54
CA ASN A 573 41.32 -53.97 21.74
C ASN A 573 39.83 -54.26 21.50
N LEU A 574 39.26 -53.81 20.36
CA LEU A 574 37.84 -53.96 20.03
C LEU A 574 37.52 -55.17 19.14
N ASP A 575 38.52 -55.83 18.56
CA ASP A 575 38.34 -57.09 17.83
C ASP A 575 38.51 -58.31 18.77
N ASN A 576 37.38 -58.81 19.28
CA ASN A 576 37.31 -60.06 20.03
C ASN A 576 36.28 -61.03 19.42
N GLY A 577 36.44 -61.32 18.13
CA GLY A 577 35.72 -62.40 17.44
C GLY A 577 36.15 -63.80 17.90
N ASP A 578 35.59 -64.29 19.01
CA ASP A 578 35.84 -65.66 19.51
C ASP A 578 35.46 -66.73 18.47
N THR A 579 36.49 -67.37 17.89
CA THR A 579 36.38 -68.41 16.86
C THR A 579 36.88 -69.74 17.39
N GLY A 580 36.14 -70.31 18.34
CA GLY A 580 36.48 -71.55 19.02
C GLY A 580 36.55 -72.79 18.11
N ASN A 581 37.77 -73.36 18.01
CA ASN A 581 38.11 -74.79 17.84
C ASN A 581 37.38 -75.64 16.77
N GLN A 582 38.14 -76.23 15.85
CA GLN A 582 38.69 -77.59 16.07
C GLN A 582 39.81 -77.95 15.06
N GLU A 583 40.52 -79.04 15.34
CA GLU A 583 41.81 -79.40 14.72
C GLU A 583 41.71 -80.47 13.60
N SER A 584 42.76 -80.47 12.76
CA SER A 584 43.38 -81.63 12.09
C SER A 584 42.80 -82.20 10.78
N ASP A 585 43.76 -82.68 9.97
CA ASP A 585 43.71 -83.65 8.87
C ASP A 585 42.88 -83.31 7.61
N GLY A 586 43.40 -83.34 6.38
CA GLY A 586 44.79 -83.59 5.93
C GLY A 586 44.91 -83.87 4.42
N GLU A 587 46.16 -83.81 3.91
CA GLU A 587 46.64 -84.19 2.55
C GLU A 587 46.26 -83.29 1.33
N ASP A 588 47.16 -83.27 0.34
CA ASP A 588 47.21 -82.32 -0.78
C ASP A 588 46.60 -82.84 -2.10
N GLN A 589 46.26 -81.94 -3.05
CA GLN A 589 46.90 -81.92 -4.40
C GLN A 589 46.44 -80.76 -5.33
N GLU A 590 47.28 -80.48 -6.33
CA GLU A 590 47.07 -79.55 -7.46
C GLU A 590 45.99 -80.08 -8.45
N SER A 591 45.42 -79.38 -9.44
CA SER A 591 45.89 -78.34 -10.39
C SER A 591 44.65 -77.76 -11.13
N ASN A 592 44.50 -76.47 -11.48
CA ASN A 592 45.19 -75.57 -12.44
C ASN A 592 44.55 -75.51 -13.86
N TYR A 593 44.60 -74.31 -14.49
CA TYR A 593 44.23 -73.90 -15.86
C TYR A 593 42.76 -73.60 -16.26
N GLU A 594 42.52 -72.30 -16.50
CA GLU A 594 42.07 -71.58 -17.73
C GLU A 594 41.55 -72.42 -18.96
N ASP A 595 40.73 -71.93 -19.91
CA ASP A 595 40.52 -70.54 -20.38
C ASP A 595 39.25 -70.37 -21.29
N LYS A 596 38.90 -69.10 -21.57
CA LYS A 596 38.18 -68.52 -22.75
C LYS A 596 36.65 -68.67 -22.94
N ALA A 597 36.07 -67.58 -23.48
CA ALA A 597 34.64 -67.35 -23.75
C ALA A 597 34.42 -66.82 -25.19
N MET A 598 33.16 -66.76 -25.69
CA MET A 598 32.76 -65.76 -26.70
C MET A 598 31.23 -65.48 -26.82
N THR A 599 30.92 -64.37 -27.49
CA THR A 599 29.66 -63.61 -27.73
C THR A 599 29.00 -63.89 -29.10
N ILE A 600 27.75 -63.53 -29.46
CA ILE A 600 26.49 -63.09 -28.77
C ILE A 600 25.35 -62.94 -29.83
N ILE A 601 24.09 -62.66 -29.40
CA ILE A 601 22.96 -62.00 -30.13
C ILE A 601 21.91 -62.83 -30.94
N HIS A 602 20.67 -62.34 -30.80
CA HIS A 602 19.29 -62.68 -31.25
C HIS A 602 19.01 -63.18 -32.70
N PRO A 603 17.76 -63.66 -32.97
CA PRO A 603 16.74 -62.78 -33.61
C PRO A 603 15.28 -62.94 -33.07
N THR A 604 14.29 -62.33 -33.76
CA THR A 604 12.83 -62.23 -33.44
C THR A 604 11.97 -62.46 -34.72
N THR A 605 10.62 -62.35 -34.85
CA THR A 605 9.44 -61.89 -34.06
C THR A 605 8.15 -62.41 -34.77
N ASP A 606 6.97 -62.56 -34.11
CA ASP A 606 5.65 -62.49 -34.80
C ASP A 606 4.41 -62.29 -33.88
N TYR A 607 3.22 -62.04 -34.46
CA TYR A 607 1.96 -61.53 -33.83
C TYR A 607 0.89 -62.65 -33.50
N SER A 608 -0.40 -62.47 -33.09
CA SER A 608 -1.34 -61.32 -33.00
C SER A 608 -2.66 -61.63 -32.22
N VAL A 609 -3.39 -60.59 -31.71
CA VAL A 609 -4.89 -60.45 -31.55
C VAL A 609 -5.65 -61.46 -30.62
N ASN A 610 -6.52 -61.09 -29.66
CA ASN A 610 -7.83 -60.39 -29.80
C ASN A 610 -8.49 -59.83 -28.49
N ASP A 611 -9.72 -59.30 -28.60
CA ASP A 611 -10.59 -58.49 -27.69
C ASP A 611 -11.21 -59.06 -26.36
N SER A 612 -11.65 -58.09 -25.52
CA SER A 612 -12.90 -57.95 -24.69
C SER A 612 -13.02 -58.28 -23.17
N ASP A 613 -13.88 -57.44 -22.54
CA ASP A 613 -14.78 -57.61 -21.36
C ASP A 613 -14.37 -57.36 -19.87
N ARG A 614 -14.82 -56.18 -19.39
CA ARG A 614 -15.61 -55.82 -18.17
C ARG A 614 -15.35 -56.40 -16.75
N GLU A 615 -15.24 -55.43 -15.82
CA GLU A 615 -15.97 -55.28 -14.52
C GLU A 615 -15.34 -55.59 -13.12
N GLU A 616 -15.48 -54.57 -12.26
CA GLU A 616 -15.60 -54.49 -10.77
C GLU A 616 -14.49 -54.89 -9.76
N MET A 617 -13.89 -53.84 -9.18
CA MET A 617 -13.80 -53.51 -7.72
C MET A 617 -12.79 -54.19 -6.73
N MET A 618 -12.51 -53.39 -5.67
CA MET A 618 -11.89 -53.66 -4.35
C MET A 618 -10.35 -53.73 -4.18
N GLU A 619 -9.81 -52.58 -3.73
CA GLU A 619 -8.93 -52.37 -2.56
C GLU A 619 -7.84 -53.41 -2.18
N SER A 620 -6.58 -53.05 -2.44
CA SER A 620 -5.44 -53.04 -1.48
C SER A 620 -4.15 -52.61 -2.21
N GLY A 621 -3.10 -52.10 -1.57
CA GLY A 621 -2.95 -51.73 -0.15
C GLY A 621 -1.47 -51.62 0.26
N ASN A 622 -0.85 -50.46 0.03
CA ASN A 622 0.47 -50.03 0.53
C ASN A 622 1.70 -50.94 0.33
N GLU A 623 2.57 -50.63 -0.64
CA GLU A 623 4.03 -50.85 -0.49
C GLU A 623 4.89 -50.01 -1.48
N SER A 624 4.84 -48.66 -1.38
CA SER A 624 5.75 -47.76 -2.10
C SER A 624 5.82 -46.37 -1.47
N TRP A 625 6.70 -46.19 -0.47
CA TRP A 625 7.05 -44.86 0.07
C TRP A 625 8.50 -44.75 0.59
N LEU A 626 9.15 -45.87 0.91
CA LEU A 626 10.53 -45.90 1.43
C LEU A 626 11.63 -45.66 0.37
N ILE A 627 11.31 -45.64 -0.93
CA ILE A 627 12.29 -45.50 -2.02
C ILE A 627 12.62 -44.02 -2.33
N ASP A 628 11.70 -43.08 -2.08
CA ASP A 628 11.88 -41.68 -2.48
C ASP A 628 12.59 -40.82 -1.43
N LEU A 629 12.50 -41.15 -0.13
CA LEU A 629 13.16 -40.39 0.95
C LEU A 629 14.70 -40.34 0.77
N ALA A 630 15.28 -41.40 0.22
CA ALA A 630 16.71 -41.50 -0.07
C ALA A 630 17.16 -40.64 -1.29
N ARG A 631 16.23 -40.02 -2.04
CA ARG A 631 16.53 -39.26 -3.25
C ARG A 631 16.60 -37.75 -3.02
N GLU A 632 15.91 -37.20 -2.01
CA GLU A 632 15.94 -35.75 -1.74
C GLU A 632 17.22 -35.31 -0.99
N LEU A 633 17.73 -36.13 -0.05
CA LEU A 633 18.90 -35.78 0.77
C LEU A 633 20.25 -35.84 0.01
N GLY A 634 20.29 -36.41 -1.20
CA GLY A 634 21.53 -36.68 -1.95
C GLY A 634 22.07 -35.54 -2.84
N ASN A 635 21.44 -34.36 -2.86
CA ASN A 635 21.73 -33.31 -3.87
C ASN A 635 22.34 -32.01 -3.30
N LEU A 636 23.47 -32.14 -2.59
CA LEU A 636 24.38 -31.02 -2.31
C LEU A 636 25.69 -31.19 -3.08
N ARG A 637 25.99 -30.26 -4.00
CA ARG A 637 27.28 -30.16 -4.70
C ARG A 637 27.88 -28.77 -4.52
N ILE A 638 29.15 -28.73 -4.16
CA ILE A 638 29.93 -27.50 -4.01
C ILE A 638 30.75 -27.24 -5.29
N SER A 639 30.53 -26.06 -5.89
CA SER A 639 31.40 -25.22 -6.75
C SER A 639 32.32 -25.84 -7.84
N PRO A 640 32.57 -25.09 -8.94
CA PRO A 640 33.73 -24.18 -8.95
C PRO A 640 33.43 -22.81 -9.60
N ALA A 641 34.43 -21.92 -9.64
CA ALA A 641 34.28 -20.53 -10.11
C ALA A 641 35.07 -20.23 -11.40
N ALA A 642 34.55 -19.35 -12.27
CA ALA A 642 35.34 -18.50 -13.18
C ALA A 642 34.50 -17.40 -13.89
N GLY A 643 34.86 -16.12 -13.65
CA GLY A 643 34.98 -15.04 -14.64
C GLY A 643 33.81 -14.54 -15.52
N GLY A 644 33.52 -13.23 -15.40
CA GLY A 644 33.27 -12.35 -16.56
C GLY A 644 31.91 -11.63 -16.65
N ASN A 645 31.93 -10.30 -16.42
CA ASN A 645 31.13 -9.24 -17.08
C ASN A 645 29.57 -9.31 -17.03
N ASP A 646 28.77 -8.22 -16.99
CA ASP A 646 29.02 -6.79 -17.26
C ASP A 646 28.03 -5.83 -16.53
N GLU A 647 28.34 -4.54 -16.59
CA GLU A 647 27.48 -3.32 -16.48
C GLU A 647 26.26 -3.24 -15.53
N THR A 648 26.50 -2.67 -14.35
CA THR A 648 25.78 -1.52 -13.74
C THR A 648 24.26 -1.29 -13.94
N PHE A 649 23.53 -1.17 -12.83
CA PHE A 649 22.62 -0.03 -12.59
C PHE A 649 22.55 0.32 -11.09
N THR A 650 22.61 1.60 -10.73
CA THR A 650 22.70 2.07 -9.33
C THR A 650 21.35 2.52 -8.75
N THR A 651 21.04 2.05 -7.55
CA THR A 651 19.99 2.60 -6.68
C THR A 651 20.60 3.66 -5.73
N PRO A 652 19.99 4.85 -5.60
CA PRO A 652 20.41 5.81 -4.57
C PRO A 652 19.69 5.54 -3.24
N GLU A 653 20.44 5.19 -2.20
CA GLU A 653 19.94 5.22 -0.82
C GLU A 653 19.58 6.66 -0.39
N SER A 654 18.59 6.82 0.49
CA SER A 654 18.30 8.09 1.16
C SER A 654 17.44 7.87 2.42
N SER A 655 18.09 7.70 3.56
CA SER A 655 17.41 7.60 4.87
C SER A 655 16.68 8.91 5.21
N PRO A 656 15.42 8.87 5.68
CA PRO A 656 14.70 10.08 6.05
C PRO A 656 15.23 10.66 7.37
N ARG A 657 15.73 11.91 7.33
CA ARG A 657 16.03 12.66 8.56
C ARG A 657 14.75 13.16 9.21
N LEU A 658 14.66 13.02 10.54
CA LEU A 658 13.60 13.62 11.35
C LEU A 658 13.52 15.13 11.14
N ILE A 659 12.30 15.63 10.91
CA ILE A 659 11.96 17.06 10.97
C ILE A 659 10.87 17.22 12.04
N GLN A 660 11.08 18.17 12.95
CA GLN A 660 10.21 18.37 14.11
C GLN A 660 8.84 18.93 13.70
N ARG A 661 7.76 18.35 14.26
CA ARG A 661 6.42 18.97 14.20
C ARG A 661 6.47 20.31 14.94
N HIS A 662 6.03 21.38 14.29
CA HIS A 662 5.67 22.62 14.99
C HIS A 662 4.21 22.54 15.40
N GLU A 663 3.92 22.85 16.67
CA GLU A 663 2.55 23.04 17.14
C GLU A 663 1.99 24.36 16.60
N VAL A 664 0.72 24.35 16.17
CA VAL A 664 0.03 25.56 15.71
C VAL A 664 -1.12 25.85 16.67
N THR A 665 -0.97 26.89 17.47
CA THR A 665 -1.99 27.38 18.38
C THR A 665 -3.16 28.02 17.60
N PRO A 666 -4.43 27.65 17.89
CA PRO A 666 -5.58 28.27 17.26
C PRO A 666 -5.87 29.66 17.88
N SER A 667 -5.74 30.72 17.09
CA SER A 667 -6.00 32.10 17.51
C SER A 667 -7.46 32.51 17.23
N HIS A 668 -8.36 32.21 18.17
CA HIS A 668 -9.73 32.72 18.12
C HIS A 668 -9.78 34.23 18.34
N ASN A 669 -10.41 34.96 17.41
CA ASN A 669 -10.56 36.41 17.48
C ASN A 669 -11.95 36.85 16.98
N SER A 670 -12.98 36.54 17.78
CA SER A 670 -14.39 36.93 17.53
C SER A 670 -14.77 38.13 18.39
N ARG A 671 -15.47 39.11 17.79
CA ARG A 671 -15.82 40.38 18.44
C ARG A 671 -16.87 40.23 19.55
N SER A 672 -16.74 41.07 20.56
CA SER A 672 -17.56 41.10 21.77
C SER A 672 -18.80 42.00 21.67
N GLN A 673 -19.95 41.42 21.97
CA GLN A 673 -21.10 42.04 22.67
C GLN A 673 -21.73 40.92 23.53
N GLY A 674 -22.05 41.06 24.81
CA GLY A 674 -21.75 42.15 25.74
C GLY A 674 -22.93 42.52 26.64
N ILE A 675 -23.11 41.83 27.77
CA ILE A 675 -23.83 42.30 28.98
C ILE A 675 -23.46 41.40 30.18
N VAL A 676 -23.54 41.98 31.38
CA VAL A 676 -22.96 41.49 32.65
C VAL A 676 -23.98 40.72 33.51
N GLN A 677 -23.57 39.61 34.14
CA GLN A 677 -23.83 39.37 35.58
C GLN A 677 -22.88 38.31 36.20
N GLY A 678 -22.80 38.29 37.53
CA GLY A 678 -21.73 37.66 38.32
C GLY A 678 -22.05 36.30 38.95
N PRO A 679 -21.15 35.75 39.79
CA PRO A 679 -21.06 34.30 40.03
C PRO A 679 -21.53 33.80 41.42
N ALA A 680 -21.83 32.50 41.48
CA ALA A 680 -21.74 31.62 42.65
C ALA A 680 -21.19 30.26 42.15
N VAL A 681 -20.19 29.56 42.72
CA VAL A 681 -19.75 29.27 44.11
C VAL A 681 -20.17 27.87 44.59
N PHE A 682 -19.29 26.90 44.28
CA PHE A 682 -18.82 25.77 45.10
C PHE A 682 -19.65 24.48 45.37
N HIS A 683 -18.87 23.39 45.48
CA HIS A 683 -19.11 22.01 45.96
C HIS A 683 -20.22 21.15 45.27
N ALA A 684 -20.07 19.87 44.92
CA ALA A 684 -19.14 18.74 45.21
C ALA A 684 -19.66 17.67 46.20
N ASP A 685 -19.23 16.43 45.92
CA ASP A 685 -19.24 15.19 46.72
C ASP A 685 -20.51 14.30 46.85
N GLU A 686 -20.23 13.04 47.23
CA GLU A 686 -21.08 11.91 47.65
C GLU A 686 -21.89 11.10 46.61
N THR A 687 -21.20 10.11 46.02
CA THR A 687 -21.70 8.74 45.79
C THR A 687 -21.55 7.89 47.07
N PRO A 688 -21.99 6.61 47.14
CA PRO A 688 -23.11 5.90 46.49
C PRO A 688 -24.04 5.21 47.55
N VAL A 689 -25.00 4.37 47.12
CA VAL A 689 -25.25 3.02 47.71
C VAL A 689 -26.28 2.24 46.86
N ALA A 690 -26.16 0.91 46.82
CA ALA A 690 -26.94 0.02 45.95
C ALA A 690 -28.23 -0.54 46.59
N LYS A 691 -29.16 -1.00 45.73
CA LYS A 691 -29.91 -2.26 45.90
C LYS A 691 -30.71 -2.68 44.65
N THR A 692 -30.40 -3.86 44.13
CA THR A 692 -31.24 -4.70 43.26
C THR A 692 -32.14 -5.61 44.12
N PRO A 693 -33.00 -6.47 43.53
CA PRO A 693 -33.89 -6.27 42.39
C PRO A 693 -35.37 -6.59 42.77
N ARG A 694 -36.32 -6.46 41.82
CA ARG A 694 -37.54 -7.29 41.85
C ARG A 694 -38.13 -7.52 40.46
N SER A 695 -38.54 -8.77 40.22
CA SER A 695 -39.17 -9.23 38.98
C SER A 695 -40.69 -9.09 39.05
N THR A 696 -41.31 -8.76 37.92
CA THR A 696 -42.63 -9.29 37.53
C THR A 696 -42.73 -9.32 36.01
N ALA A 697 -43.37 -10.35 35.46
CA ALA A 697 -43.55 -10.53 34.01
C ALA A 697 -45.03 -10.62 33.63
N GLN A 698 -45.38 -10.06 32.47
CA GLN A 698 -46.57 -10.34 31.65
C GLN A 698 -46.24 -9.81 30.24
N PHE A 699 -46.18 -10.63 29.19
CA PHE A 699 -47.31 -11.26 28.48
C PHE A 699 -48.37 -10.26 27.99
N GLY A 700 -48.30 -9.95 26.70
CA GLY A 700 -49.34 -9.34 25.88
C GLY A 700 -49.21 -9.91 24.46
N ALA A 701 -50.31 -10.31 23.83
CA ALA A 701 -50.30 -11.18 22.65
C ALA A 701 -50.72 -10.47 21.35
N ILE A 702 -50.47 -11.17 20.24
CA ILE A 702 -50.84 -10.85 18.85
C ILE A 702 -52.36 -10.63 18.71
N LEU A 703 -52.76 -9.56 17.99
CA LEU A 703 -53.84 -9.57 16.97
C LEU A 703 -54.03 -8.18 16.34
N ASP A 704 -53.45 -7.96 15.16
CA ASP A 704 -54.09 -7.48 13.91
C ASP A 704 -53.02 -7.24 12.82
#